data_AF-A0A2M7DYA3-F1
#
_entry.id   AF-A0A2M7DYA3-F1
#
_cell.length_a   1.000
_cell.length_b   1.000
_cell.length_c   1.000
_cell.angle_alpha   90.00
_cell.angle_beta   90.00
_cell.angle_gamma   90.00
#
_symmetry.space_group_name_H-M   'P 1'
#
loop_
_entity.id
_entity.type
_entity.pdbx_description
1 polymer ?
#
loop_
_entity_poly.entity_id
_entity_poly.type
_entity_poly.pdbx_seq_one_letter_code
_entity_poly.pdbx_strand_id
1 'polypeptide(L)'
;IGTDKKGIYTFDIEKEKTIPYYISDDHLINSISSIDGFDENIFIGTHNGLVVICKDKKTKRIFTTLDGLPHNFINHLITDVNSNVWLATPTNYLSCYNNEHIKKIKISLSDEMVKINSLNFDIKGHLWLATYGNGVYVKTDSTFKNYNISNGLLSDYCYSIISDETGTVWVGHRQGISSIYQTSIQQFGKSRDILNDCNINANCIDNNGIVWLGTTNGLLRYDFRKNAINRIPPVVTINSIKFNDIGIKSIGKISMPYSLYKVRVDFSGITFRNPEMVTYKYMLEGYDQDWSEQTYNNFAIFPRLGDGKYTLLIKAYNSHGICTSEPYKLEILIEPPLWKKWWFILLCVVILIYSLYLFIKIRERNHRRLEEVLQQKLDERTHEVVAQKELIEQKNKDITDSINYAKRIQEAILPTVSKLHSIFSDSFVYYQPRDIVSGDFYVFYQTEDHEKFILICADATGHGVPGAFMSLICSTILKDILRKKHVTSPSQVLYELDKELQISLQTEENIETNDGLDVAVCEFNLKTNEMVFSSAMRPIILYKKNKLEYIRGSKFSIGASQYFAAKEFKEHKFILNNNDCVYLFTDGLSDQFGGESGKKLKVSGLQKWIIEMNSLPMNKQHSKIVKLFNSWKKDSLQIDDVLIIGIKYNILL
;
A
#
# COMPACT_ATOMS: atom_id res chain seq x y z
N ILE A 1 -42.68 17.90 86.01
CA ILE A 1 -41.60 18.75 85.44
C ILE A 1 -40.29 18.31 86.07
N GLY A 2 -39.30 17.90 85.27
CA GLY A 2 -37.93 17.63 85.74
C GLY A 2 -37.02 18.84 85.52
N THR A 3 -36.03 19.02 86.38
CA THR A 3 -35.04 20.11 86.24
C THR A 3 -33.62 19.57 86.37
N ASP A 4 -32.67 20.25 85.74
CA ASP A 4 -31.25 19.83 85.73
C ASP A 4 -30.59 19.88 87.13
N LYS A 5 -31.07 20.70 88.06
CA LYS A 5 -30.42 20.88 89.39
C LYS A 5 -31.35 20.85 90.59
N LYS A 6 -32.66 21.00 90.40
CA LYS A 6 -33.62 21.24 91.49
C LYS A 6 -34.66 20.13 91.62
N GLY A 7 -34.38 18.94 91.08
CA GLY A 7 -35.26 17.78 91.16
C GLY A 7 -36.54 17.93 90.35
N ILE A 8 -37.62 17.37 90.88
CA ILE A 8 -38.93 17.29 90.22
C ILE A 8 -39.91 18.26 90.87
N TYR A 9 -40.78 18.81 90.02
CA TYR A 9 -41.94 19.60 90.43
C TYR A 9 -43.20 18.97 89.86
N THR A 10 -44.22 18.81 90.69
CA THR A 10 -45.58 18.52 90.24
C THR A 10 -46.29 19.83 89.94
N PHE A 11 -46.93 19.93 88.79
CA PHE A 11 -47.73 21.10 88.42
C PHE A 11 -49.20 20.78 88.63
N ASP A 12 -49.85 21.53 89.50
CA ASP A 12 -51.29 21.47 89.73
C ASP A 12 -51.97 22.34 88.65
N ILE A 13 -52.68 21.70 87.73
CA ILE A 13 -53.31 22.37 86.58
C ILE A 13 -54.43 23.31 87.04
N GLU A 14 -55.16 22.95 88.11
CA GLU A 14 -56.29 23.76 88.59
C GLU A 14 -55.81 24.99 89.36
N LYS A 15 -54.69 24.86 90.08
CA LYS A 15 -54.13 25.95 90.91
C LYS A 15 -53.03 26.74 90.22
N GLU A 16 -52.63 26.32 89.02
CA GLU A 16 -51.51 26.86 88.23
C GLU A 16 -50.21 27.02 89.04
N LYS A 17 -49.96 26.10 89.98
CA LYS A 17 -48.81 26.17 90.90
C LYS A 17 -47.92 24.95 90.77
N THR A 18 -46.62 25.20 90.83
CA THR A 18 -45.60 24.15 90.94
C THR A 18 -45.33 23.83 92.41
N ILE A 19 -45.34 22.55 92.73
CA ILE A 19 -45.03 22.02 94.07
C ILE A 19 -43.76 21.17 93.93
N PRO A 20 -42.67 21.48 94.65
CA PRO A 20 -41.46 20.67 94.61
C PRO A 20 -41.74 19.28 95.21
N TYR A 21 -41.20 18.25 94.57
CA TYR A 21 -41.23 16.88 95.05
C TYR A 21 -39.82 16.45 95.45
N TYR A 22 -39.63 16.18 96.74
CA TYR A 22 -38.34 15.76 97.27
C TYR A 22 -38.03 14.32 96.87
N ILE A 23 -36.88 14.10 96.24
CA ILE A 23 -36.39 12.76 95.86
C ILE A 23 -35.29 12.33 96.83
N SER A 24 -34.15 13.03 96.86
CA SER A 24 -32.95 12.65 97.60
C SER A 24 -32.16 13.89 98.02
N ASP A 25 -31.22 13.75 98.96
CA ASP A 25 -30.22 14.79 99.26
C ASP A 25 -29.10 14.83 98.20
N ASP A 26 -28.96 13.75 97.42
CA ASP A 26 -27.97 13.66 96.34
C ASP A 26 -28.32 14.59 95.17
N HIS A 27 -27.44 15.55 94.90
CA HIS A 27 -27.56 16.48 93.78
C HIS A 27 -27.66 15.78 92.41
N LEU A 28 -26.98 14.64 92.22
CA LEU A 28 -27.00 13.93 90.95
C LEU A 28 -28.33 13.19 90.71
N ILE A 29 -28.95 12.69 91.78
CA ILE A 29 -30.32 12.11 91.71
C ILE A 29 -31.35 13.21 91.45
N ASN A 30 -31.11 14.43 91.94
CA ASN A 30 -31.97 15.59 91.67
C ASN A 30 -31.71 16.24 90.31
N SER A 31 -30.77 15.73 89.51
CA SER A 31 -30.53 16.19 88.15
C SER A 31 -31.31 15.30 87.17
N ILE A 32 -32.43 15.80 86.67
CA ILE A 32 -33.41 15.01 85.92
C ILE A 32 -33.22 15.21 84.42
N SER A 33 -32.98 14.13 83.69
CA SER A 33 -32.77 14.13 82.24
C SER A 33 -34.02 13.76 81.46
N SER A 34 -34.85 12.86 82.00
CA SER A 34 -36.05 12.36 81.33
C SER A 34 -37.03 11.80 82.37
N ILE A 35 -38.33 11.94 82.09
CA ILE A 35 -39.42 11.42 82.91
C ILE A 35 -40.41 10.78 81.95
N ASP A 36 -40.83 9.56 82.25
CA ASP A 36 -41.92 8.88 81.56
C ASP A 36 -42.76 8.10 82.57
N GLY A 37 -43.98 7.73 82.20
CA GLY A 37 -44.91 7.07 83.10
C GLY A 37 -45.73 6.01 82.40
N PHE A 38 -45.86 4.85 83.04
CA PHE A 38 -46.73 3.78 82.58
C PHE A 38 -47.53 3.24 83.76
N ASP A 39 -48.85 3.14 83.58
CA ASP A 39 -49.80 2.71 84.60
C ASP A 39 -49.65 3.51 85.90
N GLU A 40 -49.36 2.86 87.04
CA GLU A 40 -49.16 3.51 88.35
C GLU A 40 -47.70 3.89 88.64
N ASN A 41 -46.75 3.65 87.72
CA ASN A 41 -45.34 3.92 87.93
C ASN A 41 -44.85 5.12 87.11
N ILE A 42 -44.06 5.96 87.76
CA ILE A 42 -43.32 7.08 87.17
C ILE A 42 -41.84 6.72 87.19
N PHE A 43 -41.23 6.70 86.01
CA PHE A 43 -39.83 6.39 85.78
C PHE A 43 -39.06 7.67 85.52
N ILE A 44 -37.96 7.85 86.23
CA ILE A 44 -37.19 9.10 86.21
C ILE A 44 -35.73 8.75 85.93
N GLY A 45 -35.23 9.26 84.81
CA GLY A 45 -33.82 9.22 84.45
C GLY A 45 -33.08 10.34 85.16
N THR A 46 -32.05 9.98 85.91
CA THR A 46 -31.21 10.94 86.63
C THR A 46 -29.75 10.83 86.21
N HIS A 47 -28.92 11.77 86.64
CA HIS A 47 -27.48 11.65 86.48
C HIS A 47 -26.87 10.55 87.38
N ASN A 48 -27.62 10.04 88.37
CA ASN A 48 -27.19 8.97 89.25
C ASN A 48 -28.21 7.83 89.41
N GLY A 49 -28.67 7.27 88.28
CA GLY A 49 -29.48 6.06 88.22
C GLY A 49 -30.93 6.27 87.80
N LEU A 50 -31.68 5.17 87.75
CA LEU A 50 -33.11 5.15 87.49
C LEU A 50 -33.86 5.25 88.81
N VAL A 51 -34.75 6.24 88.93
CA VAL A 51 -35.67 6.35 90.06
C VAL A 51 -37.06 5.92 89.63
N VAL A 52 -37.65 4.98 90.36
CA VAL A 52 -39.02 4.49 90.14
C VAL A 52 -39.89 4.94 91.31
N ILE A 53 -40.98 5.63 91.00
CA ILE A 53 -41.92 6.17 91.98
C ILE A 53 -43.32 5.68 91.62
N CYS A 54 -44.02 5.05 92.56
CA CYS A 54 -45.44 4.75 92.38
C CYS A 54 -46.28 6.03 92.57
N LYS A 55 -47.39 6.20 91.84
CA LYS A 55 -48.28 7.38 91.92
C LYS A 55 -48.80 7.65 93.33
N ASP A 56 -48.90 6.62 94.17
CA ASP A 56 -49.20 6.75 95.60
C ASP A 56 -48.13 7.51 96.41
N LYS A 57 -46.99 7.85 95.79
CA LYS A 57 -45.84 8.59 96.35
C LYS A 57 -45.18 7.96 97.57
N LYS A 58 -45.60 6.74 97.95
CA LYS A 58 -45.13 6.03 99.15
C LYS A 58 -43.92 5.13 98.90
N THR A 59 -43.81 4.56 97.70
CA THR A 59 -42.73 3.63 97.35
C THR A 59 -41.79 4.27 96.33
N LYS A 60 -40.51 4.37 96.71
CA LYS A 60 -39.43 4.87 95.88
C LYS A 60 -38.34 3.81 95.81
N ARG A 61 -37.86 3.53 94.60
CA ARG A 61 -36.72 2.62 94.35
C ARG A 61 -35.70 3.32 93.47
N ILE A 62 -34.42 3.08 93.74
CA ILE A 62 -33.31 3.65 92.97
C ILE A 62 -32.48 2.47 92.47
N PHE A 63 -32.21 2.45 91.17
CA PHE A 63 -31.36 1.46 90.52
C PHE A 63 -30.11 2.15 89.97
N THR A 64 -28.95 1.57 90.25
CA THR A 64 -27.62 2.06 89.88
C THR A 64 -26.82 0.98 89.15
N THR A 65 -25.54 1.21 88.90
CA THR A 65 -24.60 0.20 88.38
C THR A 65 -24.51 -1.04 89.27
N LEU A 66 -24.75 -0.91 90.58
CA LEU A 66 -24.80 -2.05 91.50
C LEU A 66 -25.96 -3.00 91.18
N ASP A 67 -27.05 -2.47 90.63
CA ASP A 67 -28.27 -3.20 90.29
C ASP A 67 -28.28 -3.69 88.83
N GLY A 68 -27.16 -3.53 88.13
CA GLY A 68 -27.01 -3.99 86.75
C GLY A 68 -27.21 -2.93 85.67
N LEU A 69 -27.29 -1.63 86.00
CA LEU A 69 -27.14 -0.60 84.96
C LEU A 69 -25.72 -0.61 84.37
N PRO A 70 -25.52 -0.34 83.07
CA PRO A 70 -24.20 -0.19 82.47
C PRO A 70 -23.53 1.13 82.91
N HIS A 71 -24.31 2.14 83.26
CA HIS A 71 -23.84 3.44 83.75
C HIS A 71 -24.96 4.14 84.55
N ASN A 72 -24.60 4.98 85.52
CA ASN A 72 -25.58 5.67 86.36
C ASN A 72 -26.24 6.85 85.64
N PHE A 73 -25.51 7.54 84.76
CA PHE A 73 -26.08 8.63 83.95
C PHE A 73 -27.05 8.09 82.90
N ILE A 74 -28.34 8.41 83.06
CA ILE A 74 -29.38 8.09 82.08
C ILE A 74 -29.63 9.35 81.25
N ASN A 75 -29.44 9.29 79.93
CA ASN A 75 -29.68 10.42 79.02
C ASN A 75 -31.17 10.57 78.70
N HIS A 76 -31.85 9.45 78.47
CA HIS A 76 -33.25 9.40 78.08
C HIS A 76 -33.85 8.07 78.51
N LEU A 77 -35.15 8.05 78.79
CA LEU A 77 -35.90 6.82 78.96
C LEU A 77 -37.23 6.89 78.22
N ILE A 78 -37.76 5.73 77.85
CA ILE A 78 -39.08 5.60 77.26
C ILE A 78 -39.69 4.25 77.66
N THR A 79 -40.98 4.25 77.92
CA THR A 79 -41.77 3.07 78.26
C THR A 79 -42.44 2.49 77.02
N ASP A 80 -42.49 1.17 76.92
CA ASP A 80 -43.27 0.47 75.90
C ASP A 80 -44.65 0.04 76.43
N VAL A 81 -45.50 -0.47 75.53
CA VAL A 81 -46.86 -0.95 75.87
C VAL A 81 -46.89 -2.16 76.80
N ASN A 82 -45.75 -2.84 77.01
CA ASN A 82 -45.61 -4.04 77.85
C ASN A 82 -44.93 -3.72 79.19
N SER A 83 -44.90 -2.44 79.60
CA SER A 83 -44.22 -1.95 80.81
C SER A 83 -42.70 -2.12 80.81
N ASN A 84 -42.06 -2.36 79.67
CA ASN A 84 -40.59 -2.33 79.58
C ASN A 84 -40.13 -0.87 79.51
N VAL A 85 -39.13 -0.54 80.33
CA VAL A 85 -38.51 0.78 80.32
C VAL A 85 -37.15 0.70 79.64
N TRP A 86 -37.05 1.34 78.48
CA TRP A 86 -35.82 1.41 77.70
C TRP A 86 -35.01 2.61 78.15
N LEU A 87 -33.76 2.36 78.55
CA LEU A 87 -32.86 3.35 79.15
C LEU A 87 -31.67 3.59 78.22
N ALA A 88 -31.49 4.85 77.83
CA ALA A 88 -30.32 5.33 77.12
C ALA A 88 -29.24 5.75 78.11
N THR A 89 -28.07 5.12 78.02
CA THR A 89 -26.88 5.47 78.82
C THR A 89 -25.74 5.85 77.88
N PRO A 90 -24.70 6.59 78.34
CA PRO A 90 -23.54 6.91 77.53
C PRO A 90 -22.59 5.69 77.40
N THR A 91 -23.12 4.55 76.96
CA THR A 91 -22.37 3.29 76.79
C THR A 91 -22.84 2.54 75.54
N ASN A 92 -22.10 1.51 75.12
CA ASN A 92 -22.48 0.63 74.00
C ASN A 92 -23.69 -0.28 74.26
N TYR A 93 -24.35 -0.10 75.41
CA TYR A 93 -25.46 -0.92 75.83
C TYR A 93 -26.74 -0.08 75.93
N LEU A 94 -27.76 -0.57 75.25
CA LEU A 94 -29.15 -0.21 75.52
C LEU A 94 -29.63 -1.08 76.70
N SER A 95 -30.22 -0.46 77.71
CA SER A 95 -30.75 -1.19 78.86
C SER A 95 -32.27 -1.26 78.79
N CYS A 96 -32.82 -2.39 79.20
CA CYS A 96 -34.27 -2.62 79.31
C CYS A 96 -34.56 -3.03 80.75
N TYR A 97 -35.31 -2.20 81.47
CA TYR A 97 -35.81 -2.50 82.82
C TYR A 97 -37.22 -3.10 82.72
N ASN A 98 -37.41 -4.26 83.34
CA ASN A 98 -38.71 -4.91 83.48
C ASN A 98 -38.75 -5.67 84.81
N ASN A 99 -39.80 -5.47 85.62
CA ASN A 99 -40.04 -6.19 86.87
C ASN A 99 -38.78 -6.32 87.76
N GLU A 100 -38.15 -5.17 88.07
CA GLU A 100 -36.93 -5.07 88.90
C GLU A 100 -35.64 -5.65 88.30
N HIS A 101 -35.68 -6.20 87.08
CA HIS A 101 -34.50 -6.70 86.38
C HIS A 101 -34.07 -5.78 85.23
N ILE A 102 -32.74 -5.63 85.08
CA ILE A 102 -32.14 -4.81 84.03
C ILE A 102 -31.39 -5.71 83.05
N LYS A 103 -31.89 -5.77 81.81
CA LYS A 103 -31.25 -6.49 80.71
C LYS A 103 -30.43 -5.52 79.86
N LYS A 104 -29.15 -5.84 79.61
CA LYS A 104 -28.25 -5.09 78.73
C LYS A 104 -28.28 -5.67 77.32
N ILE A 105 -28.40 -4.83 76.31
CA ILE A 105 -28.38 -5.20 74.88
C ILE A 105 -27.26 -4.42 74.20
N LYS A 106 -26.28 -5.13 73.63
CA LYS A 106 -25.16 -4.52 72.92
C LYS A 106 -25.62 -4.01 71.55
N ILE A 107 -25.34 -2.74 71.23
CA ILE A 107 -25.82 -2.06 70.01
C ILE A 107 -24.92 -2.33 68.81
N SER A 108 -23.61 -2.17 68.99
CA SER A 108 -22.59 -2.39 67.96
C SER A 108 -21.56 -3.41 68.44
N LEU A 109 -21.01 -4.19 67.50
CA LEU A 109 -19.86 -5.07 67.74
C LEU A 109 -18.54 -4.29 67.83
N SER A 110 -18.50 -3.04 67.38
CA SER A 110 -17.34 -2.15 67.49
C SER A 110 -17.08 -1.74 68.95
N ASP A 111 -15.81 -1.51 69.29
CA ASP A 111 -15.40 -1.03 70.61
C ASP A 111 -15.64 0.48 70.81
N GLU A 112 -16.08 1.20 69.78
CA GLU A 112 -16.41 2.63 69.86
C GLU A 112 -17.62 2.89 70.74
N MET A 113 -17.52 3.88 71.63
CA MET A 113 -18.58 4.26 72.56
C MET A 113 -19.73 5.00 71.86
N VAL A 114 -20.93 4.43 71.89
CA VAL A 114 -22.15 4.96 71.29
C VAL A 114 -22.96 5.69 72.36
N LYS A 115 -22.87 7.02 72.39
CA LYS A 115 -23.70 7.83 73.31
C LYS A 115 -25.09 8.04 72.71
N ILE A 116 -26.10 7.43 73.33
CA ILE A 116 -27.51 7.55 72.92
C ILE A 116 -28.11 8.81 73.56
N ASN A 117 -28.60 9.74 72.73
CA ASN A 117 -29.21 10.99 73.21
C ASN A 117 -30.73 10.88 73.37
N SER A 118 -31.39 10.17 72.45
CA SER A 118 -32.85 10.10 72.37
C SER A 118 -33.31 8.73 71.90
N LEU A 119 -34.49 8.31 72.38
CA LEU A 119 -35.14 7.05 72.05
C LEU A 119 -36.59 7.31 71.63
N ASN A 120 -37.07 6.62 70.61
CA ASN A 120 -38.48 6.68 70.22
C ASN A 120 -38.91 5.40 69.50
N PHE A 121 -40.19 5.04 69.59
CA PHE A 121 -40.74 3.92 68.83
C PHE A 121 -41.37 4.40 67.52
N ASP A 122 -41.22 3.62 66.46
CA ASP A 122 -42.03 3.83 65.27
C ASP A 122 -43.41 3.19 65.39
N ILE A 123 -44.31 3.49 64.45
CA ILE A 123 -45.65 2.91 64.39
C ILE A 123 -45.68 1.38 64.21
N LYS A 124 -44.54 0.78 63.85
CA LYS A 124 -44.39 -0.68 63.71
C LYS A 124 -43.85 -1.33 64.98
N GLY A 125 -43.50 -0.54 66.01
CA GLY A 125 -42.94 -1.00 67.27
C GLY A 125 -41.42 -1.18 67.27
N HIS A 126 -40.71 -0.76 66.23
CA HIS A 126 -39.25 -0.76 66.26
C HIS A 126 -38.72 0.40 67.10
N LEU A 127 -37.66 0.15 67.85
CA LEU A 127 -37.01 1.16 68.68
C LEU A 127 -35.92 1.87 67.89
N TRP A 128 -36.04 3.18 67.77
CA TRP A 128 -35.10 4.07 67.12
C TRP A 128 -34.24 4.81 68.14
N LEU A 129 -32.94 4.90 67.86
CA LEU A 129 -31.92 5.45 68.75
C LEU A 129 -31.15 6.56 68.03
N ALA A 130 -31.26 7.80 68.51
CA ALA A 130 -30.41 8.90 68.05
C ALA A 130 -29.11 8.92 68.86
N THR A 131 -27.97 8.96 68.17
CA THR A 131 -26.66 8.90 68.80
C THR A 131 -25.84 10.17 68.56
N TYR A 132 -24.88 10.42 69.46
CA TYR A 132 -23.92 11.49 69.32
C TYR A 132 -22.72 11.05 68.47
N GLY A 133 -22.81 11.18 67.15
CA GLY A 133 -21.69 11.00 66.23
C GLY A 133 -21.67 9.67 65.46
N ASN A 134 -22.62 8.77 65.70
CA ASN A 134 -22.75 7.50 64.94
C ASN A 134 -24.09 7.42 64.18
N GLY A 135 -24.77 8.55 63.97
CA GLY A 135 -26.05 8.60 63.26
C GLY A 135 -27.21 8.02 64.08
N VAL A 136 -28.09 7.28 63.40
CA VAL A 136 -29.30 6.69 63.96
C VAL A 136 -29.26 5.18 63.84
N TYR A 137 -29.59 4.48 64.93
CA TYR A 137 -29.82 3.05 64.90
C TYR A 137 -31.31 2.73 64.99
N VAL A 138 -31.75 1.69 64.29
CA VAL A 138 -33.06 1.07 64.51
C VAL A 138 -32.88 -0.37 64.94
N LYS A 139 -33.54 -0.74 66.03
CA LYS A 139 -33.57 -2.11 66.54
C LYS A 139 -34.74 -2.86 65.90
N THR A 140 -34.41 -3.78 65.00
CA THR A 140 -35.35 -4.71 64.36
C THR A 140 -35.10 -6.11 64.92
N ASP A 141 -36.09 -6.70 65.58
CA ASP A 141 -36.01 -8.02 66.25
C ASP A 141 -34.72 -8.23 67.08
N SER A 142 -33.66 -8.76 66.44
CA SER A 142 -32.36 -9.09 67.02
C SER A 142 -31.16 -8.32 66.45
N THR A 143 -31.35 -7.41 65.49
CA THR A 143 -30.27 -6.66 64.84
C THR A 143 -30.47 -5.16 64.94
N PHE A 144 -29.35 -4.42 64.88
CA PHE A 144 -29.35 -2.97 64.78
C PHE A 144 -28.93 -2.57 63.36
N LYS A 145 -29.78 -1.80 62.69
CA LYS A 145 -29.44 -1.19 61.40
C LYS A 145 -29.04 0.26 61.63
N ASN A 146 -27.91 0.68 61.04
CA ASN A 146 -27.37 2.03 61.16
C ASN A 146 -27.72 2.87 59.92
N TYR A 147 -28.12 4.12 60.15
CA TYR A 147 -28.22 5.17 59.16
C TYR A 147 -27.28 6.31 59.57
N ASN A 148 -26.36 6.69 58.69
CA ASN A 148 -25.38 7.76 58.90
C ASN A 148 -25.31 8.70 57.67
N ILE A 149 -24.36 9.64 57.65
CA ILE A 149 -24.15 10.59 56.53
C ILE A 149 -24.00 9.86 55.18
N SER A 150 -23.32 8.71 55.14
CA SER A 150 -23.16 7.93 53.90
C SER A 150 -24.48 7.39 53.34
N ASN A 151 -25.50 7.23 54.19
CA ASN A 151 -26.85 6.83 53.78
C ASN A 151 -27.74 8.02 53.41
N GLY A 152 -27.25 9.26 53.58
CA GLY A 152 -27.98 10.48 53.27
C GLY A 152 -28.55 11.22 54.48
N LEU A 153 -28.16 10.90 55.73
CA LEU A 153 -28.41 11.82 56.85
C LEU A 153 -27.64 13.14 56.66
N LEU A 154 -28.19 14.25 57.15
CA LEU A 154 -27.47 15.53 57.10
C LEU A 154 -26.25 15.55 58.06
N SER A 155 -26.35 14.90 59.22
CA SER A 155 -25.28 14.84 60.22
C SER A 155 -25.39 13.60 61.09
N ASP A 156 -24.25 13.07 61.52
CA ASP A 156 -24.19 11.93 62.46
C ASP A 156 -24.40 12.33 63.92
N TYR A 157 -24.40 13.63 64.24
CA TYR A 157 -24.69 14.18 65.56
C TYR A 157 -26.19 14.34 65.76
N CYS A 158 -26.87 13.24 66.11
CA CYS A 158 -28.32 13.19 66.28
C CYS A 158 -28.72 13.46 67.73
N TYR A 159 -29.58 14.46 67.96
CA TYR A 159 -29.95 14.94 69.28
C TYR A 159 -31.37 14.54 69.71
N SER A 160 -32.30 14.44 68.77
CA SER A 160 -33.68 14.09 69.04
C SER A 160 -34.25 13.21 67.92
N ILE A 161 -35.15 12.29 68.26
CA ILE A 161 -35.81 11.41 67.29
C ILE A 161 -37.28 11.22 67.64
N ILE A 162 -38.16 11.27 66.63
CA ILE A 162 -39.60 11.07 66.80
C ILE A 162 -40.23 10.48 65.54
N SER A 163 -41.14 9.52 65.69
CA SER A 163 -41.91 8.96 64.57
C SER A 163 -43.27 9.64 64.47
N ASP A 164 -43.71 9.96 63.26
CA ASP A 164 -45.07 10.41 62.98
C ASP A 164 -46.03 9.26 62.61
N GLU A 165 -47.33 9.59 62.54
CA GLU A 165 -48.40 8.64 62.20
C GLU A 165 -48.29 8.08 60.77
N THR A 166 -47.53 8.75 59.89
CA THR A 166 -47.29 8.25 58.53
C THR A 166 -46.24 7.14 58.50
N GLY A 167 -45.51 6.94 59.62
CA GLY A 167 -44.36 6.06 59.71
C GLY A 167 -43.05 6.73 59.27
N THR A 168 -43.02 8.06 59.15
CA THR A 168 -41.80 8.83 58.91
C THR A 168 -41.11 9.13 60.24
N VAL A 169 -39.83 8.85 60.31
CA VAL A 169 -39.00 9.12 61.49
C VAL A 169 -38.23 10.42 61.27
N TRP A 170 -38.48 11.40 62.13
CA TRP A 170 -37.86 12.71 62.14
C TRP A 170 -36.68 12.72 63.10
N VAL A 171 -35.52 13.12 62.59
CA VAL A 171 -34.26 13.15 63.33
C VAL A 171 -33.78 14.59 63.39
N GLY A 172 -33.74 15.16 64.59
CA GLY A 172 -33.11 16.44 64.84
C GLY A 172 -31.62 16.24 65.06
N HIS A 173 -30.78 16.91 64.28
CA HIS A 173 -29.33 16.80 64.38
C HIS A 173 -28.67 18.18 64.37
N ARG A 174 -27.34 18.19 64.36
CA ARG A 174 -26.55 19.40 64.11
C ARG A 174 -26.92 19.99 62.75
N GLN A 175 -27.11 21.31 62.68
CA GLN A 175 -27.41 22.09 61.47
C GLN A 175 -28.69 21.71 60.71
N GLY A 176 -29.65 21.06 61.36
CA GLY A 176 -30.99 20.88 60.78
C GLY A 176 -31.71 19.61 61.20
N ILE A 177 -32.54 19.10 60.29
CA ILE A 177 -33.40 17.93 60.50
C ILE A 177 -33.31 16.99 59.29
N SER A 178 -33.46 15.68 59.51
CA SER A 178 -33.61 14.68 58.44
C SER A 178 -34.88 13.88 58.69
N SER A 179 -35.59 13.51 57.63
CA SER A 179 -36.72 12.57 57.70
C SER A 179 -36.32 11.25 57.05
N ILE A 180 -36.63 10.14 57.72
CA ILE A 180 -36.41 8.79 57.22
C ILE A 180 -37.78 8.17 57.00
N TYR A 181 -38.09 7.85 55.75
CA TYR A 181 -39.29 7.07 55.40
C TYR A 181 -38.87 5.79 54.70
N GLN A 182 -39.11 4.65 55.35
CA GLN A 182 -38.64 3.32 54.94
C GLN A 182 -37.10 3.25 54.82
N THR A 183 -36.56 3.64 53.68
CA THR A 183 -35.11 3.73 53.39
C THR A 183 -34.72 5.05 52.72
N SER A 184 -35.69 5.89 52.35
CA SER A 184 -35.45 7.19 51.73
C SER A 184 -35.19 8.22 52.81
N ILE A 185 -34.05 8.92 52.72
CA ILE A 185 -33.69 10.00 53.64
C ILE A 185 -33.81 11.33 52.92
N GLN A 186 -34.55 12.26 53.51
CA GLN A 186 -34.66 13.64 53.04
C GLN A 186 -34.07 14.59 54.08
N GLN A 187 -33.18 15.46 53.63
CA GLN A 187 -32.50 16.43 54.48
C GLN A 187 -33.21 17.80 54.45
N PHE A 188 -33.30 18.43 55.61
CA PHE A 188 -33.88 19.75 55.84
C PHE A 188 -32.87 20.57 56.67
N GLY A 189 -31.88 21.15 55.99
CA GLY A 189 -30.83 21.97 56.60
C GLY A 189 -30.76 23.37 55.98
N LYS A 190 -29.53 23.85 55.74
CA LYS A 190 -29.25 25.17 55.14
C LYS A 190 -30.00 25.46 53.85
N SER A 191 -30.25 24.44 53.02
CA SER A 191 -30.99 24.57 51.75
C SER A 191 -32.46 24.97 51.91
N ARG A 192 -32.99 24.94 53.14
CA ARG A 192 -34.35 25.38 53.48
C ARG A 192 -34.37 26.37 54.65
N ASP A 193 -33.28 27.13 54.83
CA ASP A 193 -33.10 28.13 55.90
C ASP A 193 -33.13 27.55 57.34
N ILE A 194 -32.94 26.25 57.50
CA ILE A 194 -32.79 25.62 58.82
C ILE A 194 -31.29 25.56 59.13
N LEU A 195 -30.78 26.59 59.80
CA LEU A 195 -29.35 26.75 60.09
C LEU A 195 -28.94 26.31 61.51
N ASN A 196 -29.91 25.98 62.36
CA ASN A 196 -29.70 25.85 63.80
C ASN A 196 -29.62 24.39 64.24
N ASP A 197 -28.92 24.16 65.34
CA ASP A 197 -28.81 22.84 65.94
C ASP A 197 -30.11 22.50 66.69
N CYS A 198 -30.56 21.25 66.55
CA CYS A 198 -31.66 20.74 67.36
C CYS A 198 -31.21 20.49 68.80
N ASN A 199 -32.08 20.76 69.77
CA ASN A 199 -31.81 20.47 71.17
C ASN A 199 -32.08 18.98 71.48
N ILE A 200 -31.34 18.44 72.44
CA ILE A 200 -31.47 17.04 72.87
C ILE A 200 -32.87 16.81 73.42
N ASN A 201 -33.55 15.75 72.95
CA ASN A 201 -34.91 15.37 73.37
C ASN A 201 -35.97 16.47 73.24
N ALA A 202 -35.70 17.54 72.48
CA ALA A 202 -36.64 18.63 72.29
C ALA A 202 -37.50 18.38 71.04
N ASN A 203 -38.38 17.39 71.10
CA ASN A 203 -39.31 17.08 70.03
C ASN A 203 -40.70 16.71 70.57
N CYS A 204 -41.74 16.98 69.79
CA CYS A 204 -43.07 16.45 70.03
C CYS A 204 -43.90 16.47 68.74
N ILE A 205 -44.97 15.69 68.72
CA ILE A 205 -46.00 15.72 67.67
C ILE A 205 -47.30 16.16 68.32
N ASP A 206 -47.99 17.12 67.70
CA ASP A 206 -49.30 17.56 68.19
C ASP A 206 -50.43 16.65 67.69
N ASN A 207 -51.64 16.84 68.23
CA ASN A 207 -52.83 16.07 67.86
C ASN A 207 -53.24 16.23 66.38
N ASN A 208 -52.68 17.21 65.66
CA ASN A 208 -52.90 17.40 64.24
C ASN A 208 -51.82 16.71 63.39
N GLY A 209 -50.88 15.98 63.99
CA GLY A 209 -49.76 15.34 63.30
C GLY A 209 -48.65 16.30 62.86
N ILE A 210 -48.61 17.53 63.41
CA ILE A 210 -47.53 18.49 63.12
C ILE A 210 -46.33 18.17 64.00
N VAL A 211 -45.15 18.13 63.39
CA VAL A 211 -43.89 17.87 64.08
C VAL A 211 -43.33 19.18 64.61
N TRP A 212 -43.01 19.19 65.90
CA TRP A 212 -42.43 20.32 66.60
C TRP A 212 -41.03 19.93 67.10
N LEU A 213 -40.04 20.78 66.80
CA LEU A 213 -38.64 20.54 67.12
C LEU A 213 -38.04 21.78 67.77
N GLY A 214 -37.47 21.62 68.95
CA GLY A 214 -36.75 22.66 69.66
C GLY A 214 -35.34 22.80 69.07
N THR A 215 -34.96 24.02 68.73
CA THR A 215 -33.64 24.39 68.22
C THR A 215 -32.99 25.40 69.16
N THR A 216 -31.70 25.65 68.99
CA THR A 216 -30.97 26.66 69.76
C THR A 216 -31.55 28.08 69.63
N ASN A 217 -32.29 28.38 68.54
CA ASN A 217 -32.86 29.70 68.27
C ASN A 217 -34.40 29.74 68.38
N GLY A 218 -35.03 28.72 68.98
CA GLY A 218 -36.47 28.67 69.18
C GLY A 218 -37.12 27.40 68.64
N LEU A 219 -38.40 27.48 68.31
CA LEU A 219 -39.23 26.32 67.96
C LEU A 219 -39.46 26.23 66.45
N LEU A 220 -39.15 25.07 65.87
CA LEU A 220 -39.43 24.74 64.49
C LEU A 220 -40.73 23.95 64.41
N ARG A 221 -41.65 24.42 63.56
CA ARG A 221 -42.93 23.77 63.27
C ARG A 221 -42.93 23.25 61.84
N TYR A 222 -43.10 21.95 61.68
CA TYR A 222 -43.12 21.32 60.37
C TYR A 222 -44.43 20.58 60.10
N ASP A 223 -45.12 20.98 59.04
CA ASP A 223 -46.40 20.39 58.59
C ASP A 223 -46.19 19.68 57.25
N PHE A 224 -46.05 18.36 57.29
CA PHE A 224 -45.73 17.54 56.11
C PHE A 224 -46.83 17.62 55.03
N ARG A 225 -48.09 17.86 55.42
CA ARG A 225 -49.24 17.93 54.50
C ARG A 225 -49.16 19.11 53.54
N LYS A 226 -48.39 20.14 53.89
CA LYS A 226 -48.19 21.33 53.07
C LYS A 226 -47.07 21.18 52.03
N ASN A 227 -46.42 20.02 51.95
CA ASN A 227 -45.43 19.76 50.91
C ASN A 227 -46.09 19.66 49.53
N ALA A 228 -46.11 20.77 48.81
CA ALA A 228 -46.50 20.78 47.40
C ALA A 228 -45.33 20.27 46.54
N ILE A 229 -45.50 19.12 45.90
CA ILE A 229 -44.57 18.64 44.87
C ILE A 229 -44.47 19.72 43.79
N ASN A 230 -43.26 20.18 43.49
CA ASN A 230 -43.06 21.12 42.40
C ASN A 230 -43.22 20.38 41.07
N ARG A 231 -44.40 20.49 40.45
CA ARG A 231 -44.67 19.87 39.14
C ARG A 231 -44.20 20.71 37.96
N ILE A 232 -43.61 21.88 38.21
CA ILE A 232 -43.09 22.76 37.17
C ILE A 232 -41.67 22.27 36.82
N PRO A 233 -41.43 21.83 35.58
CA PRO A 233 -40.10 21.45 35.14
C PRO A 233 -39.20 22.69 35.02
N PRO A 234 -37.88 22.58 35.23
CA PRO A 234 -36.97 23.72 35.06
C PRO A 234 -36.87 24.12 33.59
N VAL A 235 -36.84 25.42 33.32
CA VAL A 235 -36.64 25.95 31.95
C VAL A 235 -35.16 26.02 31.65
N VAL A 236 -34.69 25.29 30.64
CA VAL A 236 -33.27 25.30 30.24
C VAL A 236 -32.95 26.60 29.49
N THR A 237 -31.88 27.27 29.92
CA THR A 237 -31.25 28.40 29.23
C THR A 237 -29.78 28.10 28.96
N ILE A 238 -29.25 28.63 27.85
CA ILE A 238 -27.81 28.56 27.55
C ILE A 238 -27.15 29.82 28.07
N ASN A 239 -26.09 29.67 28.87
CA ASN A 239 -25.35 30.77 29.45
C ASN A 239 -24.19 31.19 28.55
N SER A 240 -23.43 30.23 28.05
CA SER A 240 -22.25 30.49 27.22
C SER A 240 -21.92 29.29 26.35
N ILE A 241 -21.44 29.55 25.13
CA ILE A 241 -20.91 28.53 24.24
C ILE A 241 -19.49 28.94 23.87
N LYS A 242 -18.54 28.02 24.03
CA LYS A 242 -17.12 28.24 23.73
C LYS A 242 -16.63 27.22 22.73
N PHE A 243 -15.96 27.70 21.68
CA PHE A 243 -15.26 26.89 20.69
C PHE A 243 -13.76 27.15 20.85
N ASN A 244 -12.97 26.11 21.16
CA ASN A 244 -11.55 26.25 21.49
C ASN A 244 -11.30 27.32 22.57
N ASP A 245 -12.14 27.32 23.60
CA ASP A 245 -12.12 28.27 24.73
C ASP A 245 -12.48 29.73 24.37
N ILE A 246 -12.85 30.01 23.11
CA ILE A 246 -13.34 31.33 22.65
C ILE A 246 -14.87 31.36 22.72
N GLY A 247 -15.43 32.31 23.48
CA GLY A 247 -16.88 32.48 23.64
C GLY A 247 -17.56 33.11 22.43
N ILE A 248 -18.72 32.56 22.03
CA ILE A 248 -19.54 33.05 20.92
C ILE A 248 -20.88 33.57 21.46
N LYS A 249 -21.31 34.75 21.00
CA LYS A 249 -22.56 35.41 21.42
C LYS A 249 -23.81 35.01 20.58
N SER A 250 -23.78 33.88 19.88
CA SER A 250 -24.90 33.48 19.02
C SER A 250 -25.89 32.61 19.78
N ILE A 251 -27.17 32.97 19.72
CA ILE A 251 -28.28 32.25 20.36
C ILE A 251 -29.07 31.55 19.24
N GLY A 252 -29.20 30.23 19.31
CA GLY A 252 -29.90 29.42 18.31
C GLY A 252 -28.93 28.65 17.41
N LYS A 253 -29.09 28.78 16.10
CA LYS A 253 -28.28 28.02 15.13
C LYS A 253 -26.87 28.60 15.01
N ILE A 254 -25.87 27.80 15.35
CA ILE A 254 -24.46 28.18 15.31
C ILE A 254 -23.84 27.62 14.04
N SER A 255 -23.24 28.47 13.22
CA SER A 255 -22.46 28.04 12.05
C SER A 255 -20.99 28.39 12.29
N MET A 256 -20.13 27.38 12.27
CA MET A 256 -18.68 27.52 12.43
C MET A 256 -17.96 27.16 11.12
N PRO A 257 -16.87 27.87 10.78
CA PRO A 257 -16.04 27.48 9.65
C PRO A 257 -15.40 26.10 9.90
N TYR A 258 -14.92 25.46 8.83
CA TYR A 258 -14.25 24.17 8.96
C TYR A 258 -13.04 24.25 9.89
N SER A 259 -13.07 23.51 10.99
CA SER A 259 -11.94 23.27 11.88
C SER A 259 -12.25 22.07 12.78
N LEU A 260 -11.28 21.71 13.63
CA LEU A 260 -11.50 20.78 14.73
C LEU A 260 -11.72 21.61 16.01
N TYR A 261 -12.91 21.50 16.60
CA TYR A 261 -13.27 22.29 17.77
C TYR A 261 -13.43 21.44 19.02
N LYS A 262 -12.92 21.97 20.14
CA LYS A 262 -13.36 21.66 21.48
C LYS A 262 -14.54 22.57 21.81
N VAL A 263 -15.74 21.99 21.91
CA VAL A 263 -16.97 22.73 22.19
C VAL A 263 -17.34 22.57 23.65
N ARG A 264 -17.53 23.68 24.36
CA ARG A 264 -18.08 23.69 25.72
C ARG A 264 -19.36 24.51 25.71
N VAL A 265 -20.45 23.94 26.23
CA VAL A 265 -21.73 24.62 26.38
C VAL A 265 -22.08 24.67 27.85
N ASP A 266 -22.16 25.86 28.41
CA ASP A 266 -22.63 26.10 29.78
C ASP A 266 -24.13 26.45 29.72
N PHE A 267 -24.94 25.78 30.53
CA PHE A 267 -26.40 25.91 30.56
C PHE A 267 -26.93 25.96 32.00
N SER A 268 -28.18 26.33 32.19
CA SER A 268 -28.83 26.35 33.51
C SER A 268 -30.32 26.07 33.40
N GLY A 269 -30.86 25.28 34.32
CA GLY A 269 -32.28 25.02 34.46
C GLY A 269 -32.86 25.97 35.50
N ILE A 270 -33.70 26.90 35.05
CA ILE A 270 -34.27 27.93 35.90
C ILE A 270 -35.45 27.33 36.68
N THR A 271 -35.34 27.35 38.01
CA THR A 271 -36.42 27.03 38.95
C THR A 271 -36.29 27.89 40.19
N PHE A 272 -37.42 28.38 40.73
CA PHE A 272 -37.42 29.27 41.90
C PHE A 272 -37.42 28.54 43.24
N ARG A 273 -37.86 27.27 43.29
CA ARG A 273 -37.98 26.54 44.55
C ARG A 273 -36.64 26.02 45.06
N ASN A 274 -35.91 25.25 44.24
CA ASN A 274 -34.63 24.64 44.61
C ASN A 274 -33.64 24.72 43.42
N PRO A 275 -33.04 25.88 43.13
CA PRO A 275 -32.16 26.05 41.98
C PRO A 275 -30.88 25.19 42.04
N GLU A 276 -30.33 24.95 43.23
CA GLU A 276 -29.09 24.16 43.42
C GLU A 276 -29.29 22.65 43.21
N MET A 277 -30.53 22.16 43.28
CA MET A 277 -30.86 20.73 43.15
C MET A 277 -31.29 20.35 41.73
N VAL A 278 -31.07 21.22 40.74
CA VAL A 278 -31.38 20.92 39.35
C VAL A 278 -30.30 20.00 38.79
N THR A 279 -30.74 18.91 38.17
CA THR A 279 -29.85 17.95 37.50
C THR A 279 -30.14 17.92 36.02
N TYR A 280 -29.16 17.46 35.24
CA TYR A 280 -29.19 17.54 33.78
C TYR A 280 -28.86 16.19 33.15
N LYS A 281 -29.45 15.96 31.98
CA LYS A 281 -28.96 15.00 30.99
C LYS A 281 -28.77 15.73 29.67
N TYR A 282 -27.73 15.39 28.94
CA TYR A 282 -27.49 15.94 27.61
C TYR A 282 -27.07 14.85 26.63
N MET A 283 -27.25 15.12 25.34
CA MET A 283 -26.85 14.24 24.24
C MET A 283 -26.57 15.09 23.01
N LEU A 284 -25.44 14.86 22.33
CA LEU A 284 -25.14 15.51 21.06
C LEU A 284 -25.44 14.57 19.89
N GLU A 285 -26.59 14.76 19.24
CA GLU A 285 -26.95 13.97 18.06
C GLU A 285 -25.92 14.17 16.95
N GLY A 286 -25.44 13.06 16.38
CA GLY A 286 -24.34 13.02 15.41
C GLY A 286 -22.95 12.85 16.03
N TYR A 287 -22.84 12.83 17.37
CA TYR A 287 -21.59 12.57 18.10
C TYR A 287 -21.75 11.47 19.16
N ASP A 288 -22.76 11.59 20.01
CA ASP A 288 -23.10 10.62 21.07
C ASP A 288 -24.10 9.57 20.56
N GLN A 289 -24.02 8.35 21.09
CA GLN A 289 -25.01 7.27 20.83
C GLN A 289 -26.19 7.29 21.81
N ASP A 290 -25.92 7.63 23.08
CA ASP A 290 -26.88 7.62 24.19
C ASP A 290 -26.81 8.92 25.01
N TRP A 291 -27.80 9.13 25.87
CA TRP A 291 -27.81 10.24 26.83
C TRP A 291 -26.73 10.10 27.90
N SER A 292 -26.20 11.24 28.36
CA SER A 292 -25.32 11.28 29.53
C SER A 292 -25.98 10.72 30.79
N GLU A 293 -25.15 10.29 31.75
CA GLU A 293 -25.60 10.09 33.12
C GLU A 293 -26.18 11.40 33.69
N GLN A 294 -27.06 11.26 34.68
CA GLN A 294 -27.69 12.41 35.32
C GLN A 294 -26.66 13.11 36.22
N THR A 295 -26.38 14.37 35.91
CA THR A 295 -25.30 15.13 36.56
C THR A 295 -25.79 16.47 37.10
N TYR A 296 -25.12 16.98 38.14
CA TYR A 296 -25.28 18.34 38.64
C TYR A 296 -24.47 19.36 37.82
N ASN A 297 -23.57 18.88 36.94
CA ASN A 297 -22.76 19.74 36.10
C ASN A 297 -23.65 20.56 35.16
N ASN A 298 -23.47 21.87 35.20
CA ASN A 298 -24.20 22.83 34.39
C ASN A 298 -23.49 23.12 33.06
N PHE A 299 -22.68 22.17 32.57
CA PHE A 299 -21.93 22.29 31.33
C PHE A 299 -21.74 20.93 30.65
N ALA A 300 -21.61 20.95 29.33
CA ALA A 300 -21.22 19.80 28.51
C ALA A 300 -19.96 20.15 27.70
N ILE A 301 -19.02 19.20 27.57
CA ILE A 301 -17.77 19.37 26.83
C ILE A 301 -17.65 18.28 25.77
N PHE A 302 -17.44 18.69 24.53
CA PHE A 302 -17.18 17.84 23.38
C PHE A 302 -15.76 18.11 22.87
N PRO A 303 -14.78 17.23 23.13
CA PRO A 303 -13.37 17.55 22.97
C PRO A 303 -12.91 17.64 21.50
N ARG A 304 -13.58 16.94 20.58
CA ARG A 304 -13.21 16.90 19.17
C ARG A 304 -14.46 16.81 18.29
N LEU A 305 -14.93 17.95 17.84
CA LEU A 305 -16.05 18.07 16.91
C LEU A 305 -15.53 18.47 15.52
N GLY A 306 -15.81 17.63 14.52
CA GLY A 306 -15.40 17.81 13.12
C GLY A 306 -16.50 18.40 12.25
N ASP A 307 -16.37 18.32 10.92
CA ASP A 307 -17.42 18.80 10.01
C ASP A 307 -18.69 17.96 10.09
N GLY A 308 -19.84 18.63 10.18
CA GLY A 308 -21.11 17.95 10.36
C GLY A 308 -22.24 18.84 10.87
N LYS A 309 -23.43 18.26 10.89
CA LYS A 309 -24.63 18.83 11.54
C LYS A 309 -24.83 18.11 12.86
N TYR A 310 -24.78 18.85 13.95
CA TYR A 310 -24.98 18.32 15.29
C TYR A 310 -26.16 19.02 15.95
N THR A 311 -26.91 18.30 16.77
CA THR A 311 -27.98 18.88 17.59
C THR A 311 -27.77 18.50 19.04
N LEU A 312 -27.42 19.49 19.87
CA LEU A 312 -27.28 19.29 21.31
C LEU A 312 -28.66 19.31 21.94
N LEU A 313 -29.02 18.20 22.58
CA LEU A 313 -30.25 18.02 23.33
C LEU A 313 -29.94 18.11 24.83
N ILE A 314 -30.67 18.94 25.56
CA ILE A 314 -30.51 19.11 27.01
C ILE A 314 -31.86 18.94 27.71
N LYS A 315 -31.88 18.13 28.77
CA LYS A 315 -32.99 17.93 29.67
C LYS A 315 -32.60 18.38 31.07
N ALA A 316 -33.41 19.23 31.68
CA ALA A 316 -33.29 19.59 33.09
C ALA A 316 -34.36 18.89 33.92
N TYR A 317 -33.98 18.45 35.11
CA TYR A 317 -34.83 17.77 36.07
C TYR A 317 -34.84 18.60 37.35
N ASN A 318 -36.03 18.87 37.89
CA ASN A 318 -36.13 19.54 39.18
C ASN A 318 -35.77 18.57 40.34
N SER A 319 -35.79 19.07 41.57
CA SER A 319 -35.49 18.28 42.78
C SER A 319 -36.38 17.06 43.00
N HIS A 320 -37.51 16.95 42.27
CA HIS A 320 -38.44 15.82 42.34
C HIS A 320 -38.35 14.93 41.09
N GLY A 321 -37.33 15.11 40.24
CA GLY A 321 -37.13 14.32 39.02
C GLY A 321 -38.08 14.66 37.87
N ILE A 322 -38.83 15.76 37.97
CA ILE A 322 -39.76 16.18 36.91
C ILE A 322 -39.00 16.96 35.84
N CYS A 323 -39.16 16.54 34.59
CA CYS A 323 -38.45 17.03 33.43
C CYS A 323 -39.38 17.69 32.42
N THR A 324 -38.84 18.53 31.54
CA THR A 324 -39.55 19.00 30.35
C THR A 324 -39.86 17.82 29.42
N SER A 325 -41.04 17.83 28.80
CA SER A 325 -41.45 16.80 27.82
C SER A 325 -40.54 16.82 26.59
N GLU A 326 -40.20 18.01 26.12
CA GLU A 326 -39.28 18.22 25.01
C GLU A 326 -37.90 18.69 25.53
N PRO A 327 -36.80 18.12 25.02
CA PRO A 327 -35.46 18.60 25.33
C PRO A 327 -35.22 19.96 24.64
N TYR A 328 -34.41 20.81 25.29
CA TYR A 328 -33.87 22.00 24.64
C TYR A 328 -32.95 21.58 23.51
N LYS A 329 -33.08 22.21 22.33
CA LYS A 329 -32.32 21.87 21.13
C LYS A 329 -31.41 23.04 20.72
N LEU A 330 -30.13 22.75 20.54
CA LEU A 330 -29.14 23.69 20.00
C LEU A 330 -28.49 23.09 18.76
N GLU A 331 -28.74 23.71 17.60
CA GLU A 331 -28.14 23.28 16.33
C GLU A 331 -26.74 23.85 16.16
N ILE A 332 -25.76 22.97 15.95
CA ILE A 332 -24.37 23.30 15.67
C ILE A 332 -24.03 22.76 14.28
N LEU A 333 -23.75 23.66 13.35
CA LEU A 333 -23.29 23.36 12.00
C LEU A 333 -21.80 23.70 11.91
N ILE A 334 -20.95 22.71 11.68
CA ILE A 334 -19.55 22.94 11.30
C ILE A 334 -19.48 22.74 9.79
N GLU A 335 -19.12 23.80 9.07
CA GLU A 335 -19.06 23.76 7.61
C GLU A 335 -18.07 22.69 7.13
N PRO A 336 -18.42 21.93 6.08
CA PRO A 336 -17.48 21.00 5.48
C PRO A 336 -16.29 21.77 4.86
N PRO A 337 -15.11 21.15 4.82
CA PRO A 337 -13.94 21.74 4.19
C PRO A 337 -14.18 21.97 2.71
N LEU A 338 -13.41 22.89 2.11
CA LEU A 338 -13.54 23.26 0.70
C LEU A 338 -13.54 22.02 -0.21
N TRP A 339 -12.67 21.02 0.05
CA TRP A 339 -12.57 19.80 -0.74
C TRP A 339 -13.77 18.84 -0.67
N LYS A 340 -14.67 18.99 0.31
CA LYS A 340 -15.95 18.24 0.37
C LYS A 340 -17.12 19.01 -0.27
N LYS A 341 -16.98 20.31 -0.56
CA LYS A 341 -18.07 21.11 -1.17
C LYS A 341 -18.21 20.75 -2.66
N TRP A 342 -19.44 20.53 -3.13
CA TRP A 342 -19.73 20.07 -4.50
C TRP A 342 -19.13 20.98 -5.59
N TRP A 343 -19.16 22.31 -5.38
CA TRP A 343 -18.62 23.27 -6.33
C TRP A 343 -17.09 23.18 -6.45
N PHE A 344 -16.39 22.80 -5.37
CA PHE A 344 -14.94 22.63 -5.39
C PHE A 344 -14.57 21.33 -6.12
N ILE A 345 -15.34 20.27 -5.90
CA ILE A 345 -15.20 19.02 -6.66
C ILE A 345 -15.44 19.31 -8.15
N LEU A 346 -16.50 20.06 -8.49
CA LEU A 346 -16.78 20.50 -9.86
C LEU A 346 -15.65 21.35 -10.43
N LEU A 347 -15.10 22.28 -9.66
CA LEU A 347 -13.96 23.11 -10.05
C LEU A 347 -12.69 22.26 -10.26
N CYS A 348 -12.41 21.27 -9.42
CA CYS A 348 -11.32 20.31 -9.63
C CYS A 348 -11.53 19.48 -10.89
N VAL A 349 -12.76 19.04 -11.18
CA VAL A 349 -13.11 18.33 -12.42
C VAL A 349 -12.94 19.25 -13.63
N VAL A 350 -13.36 20.51 -13.55
CA VAL A 350 -13.18 21.50 -14.62
C VAL A 350 -11.70 21.81 -14.82
N ILE A 351 -10.91 21.97 -13.75
CA ILE A 351 -9.45 22.15 -13.83
C ILE A 351 -8.79 20.90 -14.41
N LEU A 352 -9.26 19.69 -14.08
CA LEU A 352 -8.76 18.44 -14.65
C LEU A 352 -9.08 18.35 -16.15
N ILE A 353 -10.32 18.68 -16.56
CA ILE A 353 -10.73 18.70 -17.96
C ILE A 353 -9.97 19.79 -18.72
N TYR A 354 -9.79 20.96 -18.11
CA TYR A 354 -9.06 22.07 -18.70
C TYR A 354 -7.55 21.81 -18.75
N SER A 355 -6.98 21.13 -17.75
CA SER A 355 -5.57 20.71 -17.76
C SER A 355 -5.34 19.56 -18.73
N LEU A 356 -6.28 18.64 -18.88
CA LEU A 356 -6.29 17.63 -19.94
C LEU A 356 -6.43 18.28 -21.31
N TYR A 357 -7.33 19.26 -21.46
CA TYR A 357 -7.48 20.04 -22.68
C TYR A 357 -6.22 20.84 -23.00
N LEU A 358 -5.62 21.52 -22.01
CA LEU A 358 -4.34 22.20 -22.17
C LEU A 358 -3.22 21.23 -22.45
N PHE A 359 -3.18 20.06 -21.81
CA PHE A 359 -2.20 19.02 -22.09
C PHE A 359 -2.36 18.50 -23.51
N ILE A 360 -3.58 18.23 -23.96
CA ILE A 360 -3.88 17.84 -25.34
C ILE A 360 -3.49 18.96 -26.29
N LYS A 361 -3.82 20.23 -26.00
CA LYS A 361 -3.53 21.39 -26.85
C LYS A 361 -2.04 21.78 -26.86
N ILE A 362 -1.34 21.60 -25.75
CA ILE A 362 0.12 21.75 -25.62
C ILE A 362 0.78 20.60 -26.34
N ARG A 363 0.31 19.36 -26.17
CA ARG A 363 0.78 18.19 -26.89
C ARG A 363 0.53 18.34 -28.39
N GLU A 364 -0.61 18.88 -28.80
CA GLU A 364 -0.98 19.16 -30.18
C GLU A 364 -0.14 20.30 -30.76
N ARG A 365 0.10 21.38 -30.00
CA ARG A 365 1.04 22.44 -30.40
C ARG A 365 2.48 21.95 -30.46
N ASN A 366 2.89 21.09 -29.53
CA ASN A 366 4.21 20.46 -29.53
C ASN A 366 4.31 19.46 -30.69
N HIS A 367 3.25 18.72 -31.01
CA HIS A 367 3.18 17.87 -32.19
C HIS A 367 3.22 18.70 -33.47
N ARG A 368 2.48 19.82 -33.56
CA ARG A 368 2.52 20.72 -34.73
C ARG A 368 3.88 21.41 -34.88
N ARG A 369 4.49 21.90 -33.79
CA ARG A 369 5.86 22.44 -33.83
C ARG A 369 6.89 21.37 -34.16
N LEU A 370 6.70 20.16 -33.63
CA LEU A 370 7.55 19.02 -33.96
C LEU A 370 7.34 18.61 -35.41
N GLU A 371 6.12 18.62 -35.93
CA GLU A 371 5.78 18.37 -37.34
C GLU A 371 6.35 19.46 -38.23
N GLU A 372 6.26 20.75 -37.89
CA GLU A 372 6.86 21.85 -38.65
C GLU A 372 8.40 21.77 -38.64
N VAL A 373 9.02 21.48 -37.49
CA VAL A 373 10.48 21.26 -37.39
C VAL A 373 10.89 19.97 -38.07
N LEU A 374 10.07 18.92 -37.99
CA LEU A 374 10.29 17.64 -38.67
C LEU A 374 10.07 17.81 -40.17
N GLN A 375 9.19 18.69 -40.61
CA GLN A 375 8.89 18.97 -42.00
C GLN A 375 9.98 19.86 -42.60
N GLN A 376 10.48 20.86 -41.86
CA GLN A 376 11.71 21.56 -42.23
C GLN A 376 12.92 20.61 -42.26
N LYS A 377 13.08 19.73 -41.28
CA LYS A 377 14.13 18.71 -41.30
C LYS A 377 13.90 17.66 -42.37
N LEU A 378 12.67 17.30 -42.69
CA LEU A 378 12.34 16.37 -43.76
C LEU A 378 12.58 17.04 -45.09
N ASP A 379 12.30 18.33 -45.27
CA ASP A 379 12.59 19.08 -46.49
C ASP A 379 14.11 19.25 -46.65
N GLU A 380 14.84 19.60 -45.58
CA GLU A 380 16.31 19.60 -45.58
C GLU A 380 16.90 18.21 -45.83
N ARG A 381 16.38 17.17 -45.16
CA ARG A 381 16.83 15.78 -45.32
C ARG A 381 16.39 15.19 -46.64
N THR A 382 15.25 15.56 -47.20
CA THR A 382 14.80 15.09 -48.52
C THR A 382 15.56 15.83 -49.60
N HIS A 383 15.87 17.12 -49.46
CA HIS A 383 16.82 17.79 -50.36
C HIS A 383 18.23 17.21 -50.24
N GLU A 384 18.74 16.92 -49.03
CA GLU A 384 20.01 16.20 -48.85
C GLU A 384 19.97 14.79 -49.44
N VAL A 385 18.91 14.03 -49.19
CA VAL A 385 18.77 12.63 -49.65
C VAL A 385 18.56 12.58 -51.15
N VAL A 386 17.79 13.50 -51.74
CA VAL A 386 17.64 13.61 -53.19
C VAL A 386 18.97 14.02 -53.82
N ALA A 387 19.67 15.02 -53.27
CA ALA A 387 20.99 15.40 -53.75
C ALA A 387 22.04 14.27 -53.59
N GLN A 388 22.02 13.53 -52.48
CA GLN A 388 22.88 12.36 -52.27
C GLN A 388 22.49 11.21 -53.19
N LYS A 389 21.20 11.00 -53.44
CA LYS A 389 20.71 9.97 -54.36
C LYS A 389 21.10 10.30 -55.79
N GLU A 390 20.92 11.54 -56.24
CA GLU A 390 21.36 12.00 -57.56
C GLU A 390 22.88 11.87 -57.69
N LEU A 391 23.64 12.24 -56.66
CA LEU A 391 25.10 12.05 -56.63
C LEU A 391 25.49 10.56 -56.66
N ILE A 392 24.76 9.68 -55.97
CA ILE A 392 25.01 8.24 -55.97
C ILE A 392 24.64 7.64 -57.32
N GLU A 393 23.53 8.03 -57.92
CA GLU A 393 23.12 7.58 -59.27
C GLU A 393 24.15 8.02 -60.31
N GLN A 394 24.65 9.25 -60.20
CA GLN A 394 25.72 9.75 -61.07
C GLN A 394 27.03 8.97 -60.84
N LYS A 395 27.45 8.76 -59.58
CA LYS A 395 28.64 7.96 -59.28
C LYS A 395 28.52 6.52 -59.75
N ASN A 396 27.36 5.89 -59.59
CA ASN A 396 27.12 4.53 -60.07
C ASN A 396 27.18 4.46 -61.60
N LYS A 397 26.67 5.49 -62.29
CA LYS A 397 26.79 5.61 -63.74
C LYS A 397 28.26 5.73 -64.16
N ASP A 398 29.03 6.62 -63.53
CA ASP A 398 30.46 6.81 -63.82
C ASP A 398 31.30 5.54 -63.55
N ILE A 399 31.00 4.82 -62.46
CA ILE A 399 31.63 3.52 -62.15
C ILE A 399 31.25 2.49 -63.22
N THR A 400 29.97 2.39 -63.59
CA THR A 400 29.51 1.43 -64.60
C THR A 400 30.15 1.70 -65.96
N ASP A 401 30.26 2.97 -66.36
CA ASP A 401 30.93 3.38 -67.59
C ASP A 401 32.43 3.03 -67.56
N SER A 402 33.09 3.19 -66.40
CA SER A 402 34.49 2.82 -66.21
C SER A 402 34.71 1.30 -66.30
N ILE A 403 33.81 0.49 -65.75
CA ILE A 403 33.90 -0.98 -65.83
C ILE A 403 33.59 -1.45 -67.26
N ASN A 404 32.62 -0.84 -67.96
CA ASN A 404 32.36 -1.12 -69.36
C ASN A 404 33.55 -0.77 -70.27
N TYR A 405 34.30 0.28 -69.93
CA TYR A 405 35.55 0.60 -70.59
C TYR A 405 36.61 -0.50 -70.35
N ALA A 406 36.77 -0.96 -69.11
CA ALA A 406 37.66 -2.08 -68.79
C ALA A 406 37.28 -3.37 -69.54
N LYS A 407 35.98 -3.66 -69.69
CA LYS A 407 35.48 -4.76 -70.52
C LYS A 407 35.93 -4.67 -71.97
N ARG A 408 35.83 -3.48 -72.59
CA ARG A 408 36.30 -3.28 -73.97
C ARG A 408 37.79 -3.55 -74.12
N ILE A 409 38.60 -3.16 -73.14
CA ILE A 409 40.04 -3.46 -73.12
C ILE A 409 40.27 -4.97 -73.02
N GLN A 410 39.57 -5.65 -72.10
CA GLN A 410 39.69 -7.09 -71.90
C GLN A 410 39.31 -7.88 -73.17
N GLU A 411 38.17 -7.55 -73.79
CA GLU A 411 37.72 -8.18 -75.04
C GLU A 411 38.71 -7.96 -76.19
N ALA A 412 39.39 -6.81 -76.24
CA ALA A 412 40.40 -6.53 -77.27
C ALA A 412 41.70 -7.34 -77.09
N ILE A 413 42.02 -7.78 -75.87
CA ILE A 413 43.20 -8.59 -75.58
C ILE A 413 42.93 -10.07 -75.83
N LEU A 414 41.70 -10.55 -75.61
CA LEU A 414 41.33 -11.94 -75.86
C LEU A 414 41.48 -12.28 -77.35
N PRO A 415 42.04 -13.47 -77.69
CA PRO A 415 42.17 -13.86 -79.08
C PRO A 415 40.80 -14.20 -79.69
N THR A 416 40.63 -13.89 -80.98
CA THR A 416 39.40 -14.23 -81.70
C THR A 416 39.28 -15.74 -81.86
N VAL A 417 38.07 -16.27 -81.63
CA VAL A 417 37.78 -17.71 -81.77
C VAL A 417 38.05 -18.20 -83.21
N SER A 418 37.98 -17.29 -84.20
CA SER A 418 38.37 -17.58 -85.59
C SER A 418 39.79 -18.13 -85.73
N LYS A 419 40.76 -17.70 -84.89
CA LYS A 419 42.14 -18.22 -84.90
C LYS A 419 42.22 -19.66 -84.40
N LEU A 420 41.33 -20.04 -83.48
CA LEU A 420 41.20 -21.43 -83.05
C LEU A 420 40.57 -22.27 -84.16
N HIS A 421 39.49 -21.78 -84.77
CA HIS A 421 38.80 -22.44 -85.87
C HIS A 421 39.67 -22.65 -87.12
N SER A 422 40.61 -21.75 -87.41
CA SER A 422 41.52 -21.90 -88.55
C SER A 422 42.48 -23.09 -88.41
N ILE A 423 42.77 -23.52 -87.18
CA ILE A 423 43.66 -24.66 -86.90
C ILE A 423 42.85 -25.91 -86.60
N PHE A 424 41.80 -25.77 -85.80
CA PHE A 424 40.86 -26.85 -85.46
C PHE A 424 39.45 -26.46 -85.91
N SER A 425 39.08 -26.91 -87.12
CA SER A 425 37.79 -26.57 -87.75
C SER A 425 36.58 -26.92 -86.86
N ASP A 426 36.65 -28.04 -86.14
CA ASP A 426 35.63 -28.46 -85.18
C ASP A 426 36.11 -28.16 -83.75
N SER A 427 35.89 -26.92 -83.30
CA SER A 427 36.23 -26.41 -81.96
C SER A 427 35.18 -25.43 -81.44
N PHE A 428 35.20 -25.12 -80.14
CA PHE A 428 34.39 -24.05 -79.55
C PHE A 428 35.09 -23.42 -78.33
N VAL A 429 34.69 -22.19 -78.00
CA VAL A 429 34.99 -21.53 -76.73
C VAL A 429 33.67 -21.05 -76.16
N TYR A 430 33.29 -21.53 -74.97
CA TYR A 430 32.20 -20.97 -74.18
C TYR A 430 32.83 -20.14 -73.07
N TYR A 431 32.56 -18.83 -73.12
CA TYR A 431 33.10 -17.84 -72.20
C TYR A 431 31.97 -16.96 -71.69
N GLN A 432 31.71 -17.03 -70.39
CA GLN A 432 30.63 -16.29 -69.74
C GLN A 432 31.12 -15.69 -68.41
N PRO A 433 31.48 -14.40 -68.39
CA PRO A 433 31.75 -13.66 -67.16
C PRO A 433 30.57 -13.71 -66.19
N ARG A 434 30.86 -13.70 -64.89
CA ARG A 434 29.86 -13.58 -63.82
C ARG A 434 29.36 -12.14 -63.67
N ASP A 435 30.31 -11.20 -63.69
CA ASP A 435 30.07 -9.76 -63.64
C ASP A 435 30.28 -9.13 -65.04
N ILE A 436 30.53 -7.82 -65.14
CA ILE A 436 30.77 -7.15 -66.44
C ILE A 436 32.11 -7.61 -67.07
N VAL A 437 33.09 -7.97 -66.24
CA VAL A 437 34.45 -8.43 -66.62
C VAL A 437 34.80 -9.70 -65.83
N SER A 438 35.72 -10.51 -66.36
CA SER A 438 36.01 -11.87 -65.88
C SER A 438 37.46 -12.04 -65.42
N GLY A 439 37.70 -12.86 -64.40
CA GLY A 439 39.03 -13.37 -64.04
C GLY A 439 39.50 -14.47 -65.00
N ASP A 440 38.58 -15.28 -65.52
CA ASP A 440 38.89 -16.30 -66.51
C ASP A 440 39.33 -15.70 -67.85
N PHE A 441 40.32 -16.33 -68.48
CA PHE A 441 40.76 -15.97 -69.83
C PHE A 441 41.44 -17.12 -70.57
N TYR A 442 41.63 -16.94 -71.87
CA TYR A 442 42.28 -17.90 -72.73
C TYR A 442 43.27 -17.23 -73.69
N VAL A 443 44.33 -17.94 -74.06
CA VAL A 443 45.38 -17.45 -74.96
C VAL A 443 45.67 -18.48 -76.04
N PHE A 444 45.79 -18.02 -77.28
CA PHE A 444 46.12 -18.83 -78.46
C PHE A 444 47.41 -18.32 -79.11
N TYR A 445 48.39 -19.21 -79.24
CA TYR A 445 49.66 -18.89 -79.88
C TYR A 445 50.04 -19.97 -80.90
N GLN A 446 50.50 -19.54 -82.06
CA GLN A 446 51.05 -20.41 -83.09
C GLN A 446 52.50 -19.99 -83.30
N THR A 447 53.41 -20.95 -83.34
CA THR A 447 54.83 -20.68 -83.59
C THR A 447 55.05 -20.13 -84.99
N GLU A 448 56.14 -19.37 -85.20
CA GLU A 448 56.46 -18.74 -86.50
C GLU A 448 56.63 -19.76 -87.64
N ASP A 449 57.07 -20.97 -87.32
CA ASP A 449 57.21 -22.10 -88.24
C ASP A 449 55.89 -22.86 -88.52
N HIS A 450 54.79 -22.42 -87.88
CA HIS A 450 53.46 -23.03 -87.92
C HIS A 450 53.41 -24.52 -87.48
N GLU A 451 54.46 -25.06 -86.86
CA GLU A 451 54.51 -26.46 -86.45
C GLU A 451 53.77 -26.75 -85.15
N LYS A 452 53.75 -25.77 -84.24
CA LYS A 452 53.19 -25.92 -82.90
C LYS A 452 52.08 -24.90 -82.66
N PHE A 453 51.04 -25.36 -81.97
CA PHE A 453 49.96 -24.52 -81.49
C PHE A 453 49.80 -24.67 -79.98
N ILE A 454 49.82 -23.56 -79.26
CA ILE A 454 49.70 -23.51 -77.81
C ILE A 454 48.33 -22.92 -77.45
N LEU A 455 47.62 -23.68 -76.64
CA LEU A 455 46.31 -23.36 -76.09
C LEU A 455 46.41 -23.24 -74.57
N ILE A 456 45.98 -22.11 -74.05
CA ILE A 456 45.98 -21.83 -72.62
C ILE A 456 44.57 -21.51 -72.16
N CYS A 457 44.13 -22.17 -71.10
CA CYS A 457 42.88 -21.90 -70.39
C CYS A 457 43.23 -21.60 -68.94
N ALA A 458 42.85 -20.42 -68.44
CA ALA A 458 43.30 -19.95 -67.14
C ALA A 458 42.17 -19.31 -66.35
N ASP A 459 42.28 -19.45 -65.03
CA ASP A 459 41.33 -19.03 -64.01
C ASP A 459 42.11 -18.21 -62.98
N ALA A 460 41.92 -16.90 -63.02
CA ALA A 460 42.59 -15.97 -62.14
C ALA A 460 41.81 -15.82 -60.84
N THR A 461 42.52 -15.70 -59.71
CA THR A 461 41.86 -15.51 -58.42
C THR A 461 41.05 -14.21 -58.39
N GLY A 462 39.82 -14.32 -57.90
CA GLY A 462 38.90 -13.20 -57.76
C GLY A 462 38.06 -12.97 -59.01
N HIS A 463 36.98 -12.21 -58.84
CA HIS A 463 35.96 -11.98 -59.86
C HIS A 463 35.71 -10.48 -60.05
N GLY A 464 35.13 -10.08 -61.18
CA GLY A 464 34.90 -8.67 -61.48
C GLY A 464 36.21 -7.91 -61.70
N VAL A 465 36.29 -6.64 -61.29
CA VAL A 465 37.40 -5.74 -61.67
C VAL A 465 38.79 -6.25 -61.25
N PRO A 466 39.03 -6.73 -60.00
CA PRO A 466 40.34 -7.26 -59.61
C PRO A 466 40.77 -8.49 -60.41
N GLY A 467 39.84 -9.45 -60.62
CA GLY A 467 40.10 -10.64 -61.45
C GLY A 467 40.40 -10.25 -62.90
N ALA A 468 39.69 -9.26 -63.45
CA ALA A 468 39.94 -8.77 -64.80
C ALA A 468 41.34 -8.15 -64.97
N PHE A 469 41.85 -7.40 -63.97
CA PHE A 469 43.23 -6.91 -63.99
C PHE A 469 44.23 -8.07 -63.98
N MET A 470 44.02 -9.09 -63.14
CA MET A 470 44.86 -10.29 -63.12
C MET A 470 44.85 -11.01 -64.47
N SER A 471 43.69 -11.16 -65.10
CA SER A 471 43.56 -11.75 -66.43
C SER A 471 44.36 -10.98 -67.50
N LEU A 472 44.38 -9.65 -67.42
CA LEU A 472 45.07 -8.77 -68.36
C LEU A 472 46.58 -8.84 -68.19
N ILE A 473 47.07 -8.78 -66.94
CA ILE A 473 48.49 -8.89 -66.60
C ILE A 473 49.00 -10.27 -67.04
N CYS A 474 48.34 -11.34 -66.60
CA CYS A 474 48.72 -12.71 -66.93
C CYS A 474 48.64 -12.99 -68.44
N SER A 475 47.60 -12.50 -69.14
CA SER A 475 47.52 -12.65 -70.59
C SER A 475 48.64 -11.92 -71.33
N THR A 476 49.11 -10.79 -70.83
CA THR A 476 50.21 -10.02 -71.44
C THR A 476 51.54 -10.71 -71.21
N ILE A 477 51.82 -11.10 -69.96
CA ILE A 477 53.02 -11.87 -69.59
C ILE A 477 53.07 -13.17 -70.41
N LEU A 478 51.96 -13.90 -70.53
CA LEU A 478 51.89 -15.12 -71.35
C LEU A 478 52.20 -14.86 -72.82
N LYS A 479 51.64 -13.81 -73.42
CA LYS A 479 51.95 -13.45 -74.82
C LYS A 479 53.43 -13.12 -75.01
N ASP A 480 54.05 -12.46 -74.04
CA ASP A 480 55.47 -12.15 -74.08
C ASP A 480 56.34 -13.40 -73.91
N ILE A 481 56.01 -14.28 -72.94
CA ILE A 481 56.68 -15.57 -72.74
C ILE A 481 56.63 -16.41 -74.01
N LEU A 482 55.45 -16.52 -74.65
CA LEU A 482 55.26 -17.34 -75.85
C LEU A 482 56.04 -16.82 -77.07
N ARG A 483 56.38 -15.52 -77.11
CA ARG A 483 57.22 -14.92 -78.16
C ARG A 483 58.72 -15.07 -77.91
N LYS A 484 59.15 -15.30 -76.66
CA LYS A 484 60.58 -15.47 -76.32
C LYS A 484 61.09 -16.81 -76.88
N LYS A 485 62.16 -16.78 -77.70
CA LYS A 485 62.74 -17.97 -78.36
C LYS A 485 63.30 -19.06 -77.44
N HIS A 486 63.35 -18.83 -76.12
CA HIS A 486 63.93 -19.75 -75.13
C HIS A 486 62.91 -20.67 -74.44
N VAL A 487 61.61 -20.53 -74.73
CA VAL A 487 60.57 -21.37 -74.14
C VAL A 487 60.32 -22.59 -75.01
N THR A 488 60.63 -23.77 -74.49
CA THR A 488 60.71 -25.02 -75.27
C THR A 488 59.59 -26.01 -74.98
N SER A 489 58.82 -25.81 -73.90
CA SER A 489 57.75 -26.73 -73.49
C SER A 489 56.69 -26.09 -72.57
N PRO A 490 55.49 -26.72 -72.42
CA PRO A 490 54.42 -26.23 -71.54
C PRO A 490 54.80 -26.06 -70.07
N SER A 491 55.65 -26.92 -69.50
CA SER A 491 56.08 -26.77 -68.10
C SER A 491 56.95 -25.52 -67.90
N GLN A 492 57.78 -25.18 -68.89
CA GLN A 492 58.60 -23.98 -68.87
C GLN A 492 57.75 -22.70 -69.00
N VAL A 493 56.66 -22.72 -69.78
CA VAL A 493 55.69 -21.61 -69.84
C VAL A 493 55.15 -21.31 -68.44
N LEU A 494 54.76 -22.35 -67.68
CA LEU A 494 54.24 -22.20 -66.33
C LEU A 494 55.29 -21.69 -65.34
N TYR A 495 56.52 -22.18 -65.44
CA TYR A 495 57.62 -21.73 -64.58
C TYR A 495 57.97 -20.25 -64.80
N GLU A 496 58.12 -19.82 -66.05
CA GLU A 496 58.38 -18.42 -66.37
C GLU A 496 57.20 -17.53 -66.00
N LEU A 497 55.97 -18.02 -66.15
CA LEU A 497 54.77 -17.28 -65.74
C LEU A 497 54.73 -17.06 -64.22
N ASP A 498 55.03 -18.09 -63.41
CA ASP A 498 55.09 -17.98 -61.95
C ASP A 498 56.12 -16.93 -61.51
N LYS A 499 57.29 -16.95 -62.13
CA LYS A 499 58.37 -15.99 -61.85
C LYS A 499 58.02 -14.56 -62.25
N GLU A 500 57.57 -14.35 -63.48
CA GLU A 500 57.24 -13.01 -64.00
C GLU A 500 56.02 -12.41 -63.28
N LEU A 501 55.05 -13.25 -62.90
CA LEU A 501 53.90 -12.79 -62.12
C LEU A 501 54.30 -12.37 -60.70
N GLN A 502 55.17 -13.13 -60.03
CA GLN A 502 55.69 -12.76 -58.71
C GLN A 502 56.45 -11.42 -58.75
N ILE A 503 57.25 -11.18 -59.79
CA ILE A 503 57.95 -9.89 -59.97
C ILE A 503 56.95 -8.76 -60.21
N SER A 504 55.92 -9.02 -61.03
CA SER A 504 54.92 -8.00 -61.42
C SER A 504 53.99 -7.60 -60.27
N LEU A 505 53.77 -8.47 -59.28
CA LEU A 505 52.87 -8.24 -58.14
C LEU A 505 53.61 -7.89 -56.83
N GLN A 506 54.93 -7.71 -56.85
CA GLN A 506 55.69 -7.29 -55.66
C GLN A 506 55.39 -5.83 -55.27
N THR A 507 54.96 -5.62 -54.02
CA THR A 507 54.79 -4.30 -53.40
C THR A 507 55.96 -3.98 -52.45
N GLU A 508 56.30 -2.69 -52.27
CA GLU A 508 57.39 -2.23 -51.39
C GLU A 508 57.14 -2.54 -49.89
N GLU A 509 55.87 -2.68 -49.50
CA GLU A 509 55.45 -3.14 -48.18
C GLU A 509 55.12 -4.63 -48.28
N ASN A 510 55.77 -5.49 -47.49
CA ASN A 510 55.59 -6.95 -47.43
C ASN A 510 54.15 -7.38 -47.01
N ILE A 511 53.15 -7.03 -47.80
CA ILE A 511 51.76 -7.46 -47.67
C ILE A 511 51.62 -8.66 -48.62
N GLU A 512 51.51 -9.87 -48.08
CA GLU A 512 51.27 -11.07 -48.88
C GLU A 512 49.94 -10.94 -49.62
N THR A 513 49.96 -10.76 -50.94
CA THR A 513 48.79 -10.88 -51.79
C THR A 513 48.54 -12.36 -52.07
N ASN A 514 47.33 -12.84 -51.81
CA ASN A 514 46.90 -14.21 -52.12
C ASN A 514 46.42 -14.35 -53.58
N ASP A 515 46.76 -13.39 -54.45
CA ASP A 515 46.34 -13.39 -55.84
C ASP A 515 47.21 -14.35 -56.65
N GLY A 516 46.56 -15.22 -57.42
CA GLY A 516 47.20 -16.30 -58.16
C GLY A 516 46.46 -16.66 -59.44
N LEU A 517 46.94 -17.70 -60.09
CA LEU A 517 46.41 -18.17 -61.36
C LEU A 517 46.48 -19.68 -61.46
N ASP A 518 45.32 -20.29 -61.71
CA ASP A 518 45.22 -21.70 -62.01
C ASP A 518 45.07 -21.87 -63.52
N VAL A 519 45.97 -22.61 -64.16
CA VAL A 519 46.12 -22.60 -65.62
C VAL A 519 46.44 -23.96 -66.20
N ALA A 520 45.86 -24.26 -67.35
CA ALA A 520 46.13 -25.44 -68.18
C ALA A 520 46.77 -25.01 -69.50
N VAL A 521 47.93 -25.57 -69.84
CA VAL A 521 48.68 -25.29 -71.06
C VAL A 521 48.79 -26.57 -71.89
N CYS A 522 48.26 -26.54 -73.11
CA CYS A 522 48.37 -27.63 -74.09
C CYS A 522 49.16 -27.14 -75.31
N GLU A 523 50.26 -27.81 -75.63
CA GLU A 523 51.00 -27.65 -76.88
C GLU A 523 50.62 -28.79 -77.83
N PHE A 524 50.21 -28.46 -79.04
CA PHE A 524 49.91 -29.40 -80.11
C PHE A 524 50.98 -29.28 -81.20
N ASN A 525 51.74 -30.34 -81.43
CA ASN A 525 52.61 -30.47 -82.59
C ASN A 525 51.81 -30.98 -83.78
N LEU A 526 51.59 -30.13 -84.77
CA LEU A 526 50.76 -30.40 -85.94
C LEU A 526 51.45 -31.34 -86.94
N LYS A 527 52.77 -31.56 -86.83
CA LYS A 527 53.52 -32.50 -87.68
C LYS A 527 53.54 -33.92 -87.12
N THR A 528 53.72 -34.05 -85.79
CA THR A 528 53.88 -35.36 -85.13
C THR A 528 52.57 -35.89 -84.54
N ASN A 529 51.51 -35.07 -84.55
CA ASN A 529 50.26 -35.31 -83.83
C ASN A 529 50.44 -35.52 -82.31
N GLU A 530 51.52 -35.00 -81.75
CA GLU A 530 51.80 -35.08 -80.31
C GLU A 530 51.19 -33.87 -79.58
N MET A 531 50.49 -34.12 -78.49
CA MET A 531 50.03 -33.14 -77.53
C MET A 531 50.83 -33.25 -76.25
N VAL A 532 51.41 -32.14 -75.80
CA VAL A 532 52.06 -32.01 -74.49
C VAL A 532 51.20 -31.14 -73.60
N PHE A 533 50.84 -31.65 -72.43
CA PHE A 533 50.04 -30.97 -71.43
C PHE A 533 50.84 -30.73 -70.16
N SER A 534 50.77 -29.51 -69.63
CA SER A 534 51.20 -29.18 -68.28
C SER A 534 50.21 -28.19 -67.65
N SER A 535 50.07 -28.24 -66.33
CA SER A 535 49.11 -27.37 -65.64
C SER A 535 49.51 -27.05 -64.19
N ALA A 536 49.12 -25.83 -63.78
CA ALA A 536 48.96 -25.41 -62.40
C ALA A 536 47.49 -25.59 -61.98
N MET A 537 47.21 -26.58 -61.14
CA MET A 537 45.90 -26.96 -60.56
C MET A 537 44.78 -27.40 -61.52
N ARG A 538 44.66 -26.81 -62.72
CA ARG A 538 43.56 -27.07 -63.66
C ARG A 538 43.66 -28.42 -64.38
N PRO A 539 42.67 -29.31 -64.23
CA PRO A 539 42.63 -30.55 -64.99
C PRO A 539 42.23 -30.32 -66.45
N ILE A 540 42.51 -31.30 -67.30
CA ILE A 540 41.89 -31.40 -68.63
C ILE A 540 41.14 -32.71 -68.78
N ILE A 541 40.19 -32.74 -69.70
CA ILE A 541 39.46 -33.95 -70.09
C ILE A 541 39.86 -34.33 -71.51
N LEU A 542 40.40 -35.53 -71.67
CA LEU A 542 40.75 -36.13 -72.96
C LEU A 542 39.76 -37.25 -73.26
N TYR A 543 39.11 -37.22 -74.41
CA TYR A 543 38.26 -38.31 -74.88
C TYR A 543 38.95 -39.01 -76.05
N LYS A 544 39.46 -40.23 -75.81
CA LYS A 544 40.24 -41.01 -76.76
C LYS A 544 39.86 -42.48 -76.71
N LYS A 545 39.82 -43.17 -77.86
CA LYS A 545 39.48 -44.61 -77.97
C LYS A 545 38.16 -44.97 -77.24
N ASN A 546 37.12 -44.16 -77.39
CA ASN A 546 35.83 -44.29 -76.68
C ASN A 546 35.92 -44.29 -75.14
N LYS A 547 37.01 -43.77 -74.56
CA LYS A 547 37.20 -43.63 -73.12
C LYS A 547 37.48 -42.17 -72.76
N LEU A 548 36.84 -41.70 -71.69
CA LEU A 548 37.10 -40.40 -71.10
C LEU A 548 38.23 -40.55 -70.07
N GLU A 549 39.31 -39.80 -70.25
CA GLU A 549 40.45 -39.71 -69.35
C GLU A 549 40.48 -38.33 -68.69
N TYR A 550 40.61 -38.31 -67.37
CA TYR A 550 40.69 -37.09 -66.57
C TYR A 550 42.12 -36.90 -66.09
N ILE A 551 42.81 -35.92 -66.66
CA ILE A 551 44.24 -35.69 -66.42
C ILE A 551 44.35 -34.53 -65.43
N ARG A 552 44.90 -34.82 -64.25
CA ARG A 552 45.09 -33.82 -63.18
C ARG A 552 46.37 -33.02 -63.43
N GLY A 553 46.31 -31.71 -63.18
CA GLY A 553 47.50 -30.85 -63.17
C GLY A 553 48.36 -31.00 -61.91
N SER A 554 49.47 -30.27 -61.86
CA SER A 554 50.28 -30.14 -60.64
C SER A 554 49.47 -29.44 -59.54
N LYS A 555 49.76 -29.74 -58.27
CA LYS A 555 49.03 -29.18 -57.10
C LYS A 555 49.48 -27.77 -56.71
N PHE A 556 50.15 -27.05 -57.61
CA PHE A 556 50.67 -25.72 -57.36
C PHE A 556 49.94 -24.72 -58.22
N SER A 557 49.47 -23.62 -57.61
CA SER A 557 48.95 -22.45 -58.32
C SER A 557 50.12 -21.52 -58.71
N ILE A 558 49.95 -20.75 -59.77
CA ILE A 558 50.88 -19.70 -60.19
C ILE A 558 50.69 -18.48 -59.26
N GLY A 559 51.76 -17.82 -58.85
CA GLY A 559 51.74 -16.62 -58.00
C GLY A 559 51.72 -16.89 -56.49
N ALA A 560 51.17 -18.03 -56.03
CA ALA A 560 51.06 -18.33 -54.60
C ALA A 560 52.44 -18.41 -53.90
N SER A 561 52.63 -17.59 -52.85
CA SER A 561 53.87 -17.42 -52.06
C SER A 561 54.10 -18.50 -50.98
N GLN A 562 53.07 -19.28 -50.64
CA GLN A 562 53.07 -20.22 -49.51
C GLN A 562 53.94 -21.47 -49.68
N TYR A 563 54.61 -21.66 -50.82
CA TYR A 563 55.45 -22.82 -51.10
C TYR A 563 56.92 -22.40 -51.26
N PHE A 564 57.70 -22.46 -50.17
CA PHE A 564 59.17 -22.24 -50.17
C PHE A 564 59.98 -23.33 -50.90
N ALA A 565 59.33 -24.19 -51.71
CA ALA A 565 59.97 -25.23 -52.51
C ALA A 565 59.81 -24.92 -54.00
N ALA A 566 60.83 -25.22 -54.81
CA ALA A 566 60.77 -25.06 -56.26
C ALA A 566 59.54 -25.79 -56.83
N LYS A 567 58.59 -25.03 -57.40
CA LYS A 567 57.37 -25.60 -58.00
C LYS A 567 57.75 -26.44 -59.22
N GLU A 568 57.33 -27.69 -59.25
CA GLU A 568 57.57 -28.60 -60.37
C GLU A 568 56.27 -28.83 -61.16
N PHE A 569 56.26 -28.43 -62.43
CA PHE A 569 55.14 -28.63 -63.36
C PHE A 569 55.40 -29.88 -64.20
N LYS A 570 54.58 -30.91 -64.03
CA LYS A 570 54.75 -32.19 -64.75
C LYS A 570 54.23 -32.06 -66.18
N GLU A 571 54.91 -32.74 -67.10
CA GLU A 571 54.46 -32.85 -68.49
C GLU A 571 53.84 -34.21 -68.76
N HIS A 572 52.72 -34.19 -69.47
CA HIS A 572 52.04 -35.37 -69.95
C HIS A 572 52.01 -35.34 -71.48
N LYS A 573 52.55 -36.38 -72.12
CA LYS A 573 52.64 -36.49 -73.57
C LYS A 573 51.62 -37.49 -74.09
N PHE A 574 50.88 -37.10 -75.13
CA PHE A 574 49.84 -37.90 -75.74
C PHE A 574 49.96 -37.83 -77.26
N ILE A 575 49.88 -38.97 -77.94
CA ILE A 575 49.72 -38.99 -79.41
C ILE A 575 48.23 -38.88 -79.71
N LEU A 576 47.77 -37.90 -80.48
CA LEU A 576 46.37 -37.71 -80.83
C LEU A 576 46.02 -38.38 -82.16
N ASN A 577 44.86 -39.01 -82.21
CA ASN A 577 44.27 -39.56 -83.42
C ASN A 577 43.14 -38.66 -83.92
N ASN A 578 42.78 -38.80 -85.20
CA ASN A 578 41.60 -38.12 -85.74
C ASN A 578 40.34 -38.47 -84.94
N ASN A 579 39.55 -37.44 -84.60
CA ASN A 579 38.36 -37.46 -83.74
C ASN A 579 38.61 -37.60 -82.22
N ASP A 580 39.86 -37.59 -81.74
CA ASP A 580 40.10 -37.43 -80.29
C ASP A 580 39.65 -36.02 -79.85
N CYS A 581 39.01 -35.90 -78.69
CA CYS A 581 38.51 -34.61 -78.19
C CYS A 581 39.29 -34.15 -76.96
N VAL A 582 39.65 -32.88 -76.89
CA VAL A 582 40.33 -32.24 -75.76
C VAL A 582 39.44 -31.15 -75.21
N TYR A 583 39.19 -31.16 -73.91
CA TYR A 583 38.42 -30.12 -73.21
C TYR A 583 39.24 -29.51 -72.08
N LEU A 584 39.39 -28.19 -72.11
CA LEU A 584 39.99 -27.38 -71.05
C LEU A 584 38.88 -26.54 -70.41
N PHE A 585 38.88 -26.41 -69.09
CA PHE A 585 37.83 -25.69 -68.38
C PHE A 585 38.32 -25.10 -67.04
N THR A 586 37.64 -24.05 -66.60
CA THR A 586 37.79 -23.41 -65.29
C THR A 586 36.76 -23.95 -64.29
N ASP A 587 36.91 -23.66 -63.00
CA ASP A 587 36.03 -24.32 -62.01
C ASP A 587 34.59 -23.81 -62.03
N GLY A 588 34.31 -22.59 -62.51
CA GLY A 588 32.98 -21.99 -62.42
C GLY A 588 31.86 -22.85 -63.01
N LEU A 589 32.13 -23.60 -64.09
CA LEU A 589 31.17 -24.55 -64.64
C LEU A 589 30.87 -25.71 -63.67
N SER A 590 31.92 -26.26 -63.05
CA SER A 590 31.83 -27.39 -62.14
C SER A 590 31.35 -27.01 -60.73
N ASP A 591 31.57 -25.77 -60.31
CA ASP A 591 31.22 -25.25 -59.00
C ASP A 591 29.84 -24.60 -58.94
N GLN A 592 29.19 -24.40 -60.09
CA GLN A 592 27.83 -23.89 -60.17
C GLN A 592 26.83 -24.76 -59.40
N PHE A 593 26.13 -24.15 -58.43
CA PHE A 593 25.00 -24.74 -57.73
C PHE A 593 23.77 -24.75 -58.63
N GLY A 594 23.08 -25.89 -58.66
CA GLY A 594 21.92 -26.09 -59.51
C GLY A 594 21.26 -27.47 -59.40
N GLY A 595 20.41 -27.76 -60.37
CA GLY A 595 19.59 -28.98 -60.42
C GLY A 595 18.46 -29.00 -59.38
N GLU A 596 17.66 -30.07 -59.36
CA GLU A 596 16.52 -30.20 -58.43
C GLU A 596 16.93 -30.23 -56.96
N SER A 597 18.16 -30.65 -56.67
CA SER A 597 18.70 -30.76 -55.30
C SER A 597 19.55 -29.57 -54.86
N GLY A 598 19.75 -28.55 -55.70
CA GLY A 598 20.58 -27.38 -55.37
C GLY A 598 22.04 -27.70 -55.03
N LYS A 599 22.67 -28.66 -55.75
CA LYS A 599 24.06 -29.10 -55.48
C LYS A 599 25.02 -28.58 -56.56
N LYS A 600 26.32 -28.51 -56.24
CA LYS A 600 27.37 -28.25 -57.24
C LYS A 600 27.31 -29.30 -58.35
N LEU A 601 27.52 -28.89 -59.60
CA LEU A 601 27.58 -29.80 -60.75
C LEU A 601 28.69 -30.86 -60.56
N LYS A 602 29.81 -30.44 -59.97
CA LYS A 602 31.08 -31.17 -59.85
C LYS A 602 31.65 -31.56 -61.20
N VAL A 603 32.95 -31.85 -61.22
CA VAL A 603 33.63 -32.39 -62.41
C VAL A 603 32.95 -33.66 -62.95
N SER A 604 32.39 -34.49 -62.06
CA SER A 604 31.66 -35.70 -62.46
C SER A 604 30.37 -35.40 -63.25
N GLY A 605 29.70 -34.27 -62.99
CA GLY A 605 28.57 -33.80 -63.79
C GLY A 605 29.01 -33.35 -65.18
N LEU A 606 30.08 -32.57 -65.26
CA LEU A 606 30.67 -32.13 -66.54
C LEU A 606 31.13 -33.32 -67.40
N GLN A 607 31.76 -34.34 -66.80
CA GLN A 607 32.16 -35.56 -67.50
C GLN A 607 30.97 -36.31 -68.10
N LYS A 608 29.84 -36.38 -67.39
CA LYS A 608 28.60 -36.97 -67.93
C LYS A 608 28.09 -36.18 -69.13
N TRP A 609 28.06 -34.85 -69.03
CA TRP A 609 27.65 -33.99 -70.15
C TRP A 609 28.53 -34.24 -71.37
N ILE A 610 29.85 -34.32 -71.19
CA ILE A 610 30.81 -34.57 -72.29
C ILE A 610 30.54 -35.94 -72.93
N ILE A 611 30.36 -37.00 -72.13
CA ILE A 611 30.05 -38.34 -72.64
C ILE A 611 28.76 -38.33 -73.48
N GLU A 612 27.71 -37.65 -72.99
CA GLU A 612 26.41 -37.55 -73.68
C GLU A 612 26.45 -36.71 -74.97
N MET A 613 27.42 -35.80 -75.10
CA MET A 613 27.51 -34.90 -76.25
C MET A 613 28.66 -35.20 -77.21
N ASN A 614 29.54 -36.16 -76.88
CA ASN A 614 30.74 -36.45 -77.66
C ASN A 614 30.46 -36.84 -79.13
N SER A 615 29.30 -37.44 -79.43
CA SER A 615 28.90 -37.80 -80.80
C SER A 615 28.49 -36.60 -81.65
N LEU A 616 28.29 -35.43 -81.05
CA LEU A 616 27.87 -34.20 -81.73
C LEU A 616 29.10 -33.39 -82.19
N PRO A 617 29.00 -32.65 -83.31
CA PRO A 617 29.98 -31.63 -83.69
C PRO A 617 30.16 -30.57 -82.58
N MET A 618 31.35 -30.00 -82.45
CA MET A 618 31.70 -29.05 -81.38
C MET A 618 30.78 -27.84 -81.32
N ASN A 619 30.30 -27.34 -82.46
CA ASN A 619 29.35 -26.22 -82.50
C ASN A 619 27.96 -26.59 -81.89
N LYS A 620 27.53 -27.86 -82.05
CA LYS A 620 26.32 -28.38 -81.39
C LYS A 620 26.57 -28.68 -79.91
N GLN A 621 27.78 -29.12 -79.55
CA GLN A 621 28.17 -29.29 -78.15
C GLN A 621 28.16 -27.95 -77.41
N HIS A 622 28.71 -26.88 -78.00
CA HIS A 622 28.64 -25.52 -77.46
C HIS A 622 27.20 -25.13 -77.13
N SER A 623 26.30 -25.24 -78.11
CA SER A 623 24.88 -24.91 -77.91
C SER A 623 24.20 -25.78 -76.83
N LYS A 624 24.62 -27.04 -76.70
CA LYS A 624 24.11 -27.96 -75.67
C LYS A 624 24.64 -27.59 -74.29
N ILE A 625 25.91 -27.21 -74.15
CA ILE A 625 26.53 -26.75 -72.90
C ILE A 625 25.84 -25.47 -72.41
N VAL A 626 25.60 -24.50 -73.29
CA VAL A 626 24.89 -23.25 -72.94
C VAL A 626 23.50 -23.55 -72.38
N LYS A 627 22.75 -24.46 -73.02
CA LYS A 627 21.43 -24.88 -72.54
C LYS A 627 21.49 -25.64 -71.22
N LEU A 628 22.41 -26.60 -71.11
CA LEU A 628 22.60 -27.41 -69.91
C LEU A 628 22.99 -26.54 -68.72
N PHE A 629 23.93 -25.60 -68.91
CA PHE A 629 24.35 -24.67 -67.87
C PHE A 629 23.21 -23.78 -67.37
N ASN A 630 22.47 -23.13 -68.29
CA ASN A 630 21.32 -22.30 -67.91
C ASN A 630 20.20 -23.12 -67.24
N SER A 631 19.95 -24.35 -67.71
CA SER A 631 18.95 -25.24 -67.10
C SER A 631 19.37 -25.79 -65.74
N TRP A 632 20.68 -25.98 -65.52
CA TRP A 632 21.24 -26.40 -64.25
C TRP A 632 21.13 -25.27 -63.23
N LYS A 633 21.54 -24.06 -63.62
CA LYS A 633 21.50 -22.85 -62.80
C LYS A 633 20.05 -22.44 -62.44
N LYS A 634 19.11 -22.47 -63.40
CA LYS A 634 17.74 -21.94 -63.23
C LYS A 634 17.77 -20.50 -62.67
N ASP A 635 17.13 -20.26 -61.53
CA ASP A 635 17.04 -18.97 -60.83
C ASP A 635 18.23 -18.70 -59.89
N SER A 636 19.19 -19.62 -59.76
CA SER A 636 20.37 -19.38 -58.93
C SER A 636 21.31 -18.36 -59.56
N LEU A 637 22.00 -17.58 -58.73
CA LEU A 637 23.03 -16.66 -59.21
C LEU A 637 24.22 -17.45 -59.76
N GLN A 638 24.86 -16.91 -60.79
CA GLN A 638 26.14 -17.43 -61.25
C GLN A 638 27.19 -17.16 -60.18
N ILE A 639 27.95 -18.17 -59.79
CA ILE A 639 28.85 -18.08 -58.62
C ILE A 639 30.21 -17.54 -59.05
N ASP A 640 30.68 -17.96 -60.21
CA ASP A 640 32.01 -17.64 -60.74
C ASP A 640 32.01 -17.48 -62.26
N ASP A 641 33.12 -17.00 -62.80
CA ASP A 641 33.35 -16.92 -64.24
C ASP A 641 33.36 -18.33 -64.87
N VAL A 642 32.86 -18.45 -66.11
CA VAL A 642 32.73 -19.75 -66.77
C VAL A 642 33.49 -19.76 -68.08
N LEU A 643 34.51 -20.60 -68.15
CA LEU A 643 35.28 -20.84 -69.37
C LEU A 643 35.43 -22.35 -69.64
N ILE A 644 35.05 -22.77 -70.85
CA ILE A 644 35.34 -24.11 -71.37
C ILE A 644 35.65 -24.05 -72.85
N ILE A 645 36.74 -24.71 -73.24
CA ILE A 645 37.23 -24.81 -74.61
C ILE A 645 37.19 -26.28 -75.01
N GLY A 646 36.51 -26.58 -76.11
CA GLY A 646 36.44 -27.92 -76.68
C GLY A 646 37.08 -27.97 -78.05
N ILE A 647 37.93 -28.96 -78.28
CA ILE A 647 38.59 -29.19 -79.58
C ILE A 647 38.39 -30.63 -79.97
N LYS A 648 37.94 -30.85 -81.20
CA LYS A 648 37.97 -32.16 -81.83
C LYS A 648 39.15 -32.19 -82.78
N TYR A 649 40.09 -33.07 -82.51
CA TYR A 649 41.34 -33.14 -83.24
C TYR A 649 41.10 -33.71 -84.64
N ASN A 650 41.03 -32.83 -85.62
CA ASN A 650 40.97 -33.10 -87.06
C ASN A 650 41.75 -31.98 -87.75
N ILE A 651 43.02 -32.24 -88.07
CA ILE A 651 43.85 -31.25 -88.77
C ILE A 651 43.35 -31.14 -90.23
N LEU A 652 43.07 -29.91 -90.67
CA LEU A 652 42.98 -29.58 -92.09
C LEU A 652 44.39 -29.73 -92.68
N LEU A 653 44.60 -30.71 -93.55
CA LEU A 653 45.79 -30.76 -94.40
C LEU A 653 45.78 -29.60 -95.41
#